data_AF-A0A0S4IXP5-F1
#
_entry.id   AF-A0A0S4IXP5-F1
#
_cell.length_a   1.000
_cell.length_b   1.000
_cell.length_c   1.000
_cell.angle_alpha   90.00
_cell.angle_beta   90.00
_cell.angle_gamma   90.00
#
_symmetry.space_group_name_H-M   'P 1'
#
loop_
_entity.id
_entity.type
_entity.pdbx_description
1 polymer ?
#
loop_
_entity_poly.entity_id
_entity_poly.type
_entity_poly.pdbx_seq_one_letter_code
_entity_poly.pdbx_strand_id
1 'polypeptide(L)'
;MATALYILVYATAVLHWFALAVADRTTLSCTTDIANTVISIAGRVASSEWFLLVAGCASNGTNSNGVSIRLFNSPTQTIVTDNATLLPSNTTNTTLAGCSVDITFLPETVVPIASSNVTYPPVYVSSTSFMGNISVVLLATLYLERNFIFVTGNYSGGIESIALRCAQGSSIVCPNSTTCSPFQPTRLCMCPQRPSWATSVSSSSQHFTLRGTSSLTGNYSGGIESIALRCAQGSSIVCPNSTTCSPFQGTSLILLAPGCPQIGALSVLLDGTNVTGSMWLRTLSTSPSYFSFVLIDNFTFASVTPAPRASSIVMRDVQGMMVLSLVVCVRQQLVGVIPVIDWYDMGHLGSVSLENCRIATPDSPSNYPIFPCANPVAIRIVLINISCSGFFLSALSTATSDTSSDTSALWSVNIRIVNSSMRSTTRFLYFSVPNPFNGTVIRRNVLSMIADNSTFRFDGSGSEMLLVLLLSVISGAMSLMIATSILFSQCTINTTVNSIPLLYTLSPNQAQPLPILHNSSIVFEDSQVYQTWETYVNYFGTVFPPVPLIQADLNATSIVFARCNIFVQQVSSPTTPAVALLLSVTNVMTTSSLHFINSSITVAANITSPLRTFPISVNAMSSSNITLTNTTLTNIVALVQLLNTSSPLNSNAIVDVGCSNSWCAPVDNRP
;
A
#
# COMPACT_ATOMS: atom_id res chain seq x y z
N MET A 1 -8.74 22.22 -34.71
CA MET A 1 -7.39 21.73 -35.06
C MET A 1 -7.00 20.43 -34.34
N ALA A 2 -7.30 20.25 -33.04
CA ALA A 2 -6.94 19.03 -32.29
C ALA A 2 -7.58 17.72 -32.80
N THR A 3 -8.83 17.76 -33.26
CA THR A 3 -9.52 16.60 -33.87
C THR A 3 -8.93 16.17 -35.20
N ALA A 4 -8.43 17.11 -36.01
CA ALA A 4 -7.77 16.80 -37.28
C ALA A 4 -6.40 16.14 -37.07
N LEU A 5 -5.66 16.56 -36.04
CA LEU A 5 -4.40 15.92 -35.65
C LEU A 5 -4.64 14.51 -35.08
N TYR A 6 -5.71 14.31 -34.31
CA TYR A 6 -6.11 13.00 -33.79
C TYR A 6 -6.50 12.03 -34.91
N ILE A 7 -7.29 12.48 -35.88
CA ILE A 7 -7.66 11.68 -37.06
C ILE A 7 -6.42 11.37 -37.92
N LEU A 8 -5.48 12.32 -38.05
CA LEU A 8 -4.24 12.09 -38.80
C LEU A 8 -3.34 11.05 -38.11
N VAL A 9 -3.21 11.10 -36.79
CA VAL A 9 -2.45 10.10 -36.00
C VAL A 9 -3.11 8.74 -36.02
N TYR A 10 -4.45 8.69 -35.98
CA TYR A 10 -5.20 7.43 -36.09
C TYR A 10 -5.10 6.86 -37.51
N ALA A 11 -5.17 7.71 -38.53
CA ALA A 11 -5.02 7.31 -39.93
C ALA A 11 -3.60 6.82 -40.23
N THR A 12 -2.55 7.45 -39.67
CA THR A 12 -1.17 6.97 -39.84
C THR A 12 -0.91 5.69 -39.05
N ALA A 13 -1.51 5.51 -37.86
CA ALA A 13 -1.46 4.24 -37.14
C ALA A 13 -2.13 3.11 -37.94
N VAL A 14 -3.31 3.36 -38.51
CA VAL A 14 -4.03 2.39 -39.36
C VAL A 14 -3.27 2.11 -40.67
N LEU A 15 -2.68 3.12 -41.31
CA LEU A 15 -1.89 2.94 -42.53
C LEU A 15 -0.57 2.17 -42.25
N HIS A 16 0.05 2.39 -41.09
CA HIS A 16 1.22 1.64 -40.64
C HIS A 16 0.85 0.19 -40.29
N TRP A 17 -0.35 -0.05 -39.74
CA TRP A 17 -0.92 -1.39 -39.55
C TRP A 17 -1.09 -2.15 -40.88
N PHE A 18 -1.54 -1.48 -41.95
CA PHE A 18 -1.65 -2.10 -43.27
C PHE A 18 -0.29 -2.36 -43.93
N ALA A 19 0.72 -1.50 -43.70
CA ALA A 19 2.07 -1.70 -44.25
C ALA A 19 2.85 -2.86 -43.58
N LEU A 20 2.59 -3.15 -42.30
CA LEU A 20 3.17 -4.27 -41.55
C LEU A 20 2.52 -5.64 -41.84
N ALA A 21 1.51 -5.68 -42.72
CA ALA A 21 0.90 -6.92 -43.19
C ALA A 21 1.75 -7.66 -44.25
N VAL A 22 2.84 -7.06 -44.74
CA VAL A 22 3.67 -7.59 -45.85
C VAL A 22 5.15 -7.79 -45.49
N ALA A 23 5.51 -7.69 -44.20
CA ALA A 23 6.82 -8.19 -43.75
C ALA A 23 6.73 -9.71 -43.56
N ASP A 24 7.73 -10.47 -44.02
CA ASP A 24 7.84 -11.93 -43.87
C ASP A 24 7.66 -12.35 -42.41
N ARG A 25 6.41 -12.56 -41.99
CA ARG A 25 6.08 -13.15 -40.69
C ARG A 25 6.34 -14.63 -40.85
N THR A 26 7.42 -15.11 -40.25
CA THR A 26 7.57 -16.54 -39.98
C THR A 26 6.53 -16.95 -38.94
N THR A 27 5.32 -17.22 -39.43
CA THR A 27 4.24 -17.78 -38.63
C THR A 27 4.56 -19.25 -38.40
N LEU A 28 5.03 -19.58 -37.20
CA LEU A 28 5.11 -20.98 -36.78
C LEU A 28 3.67 -21.46 -36.49
N SER A 29 2.97 -21.85 -37.55
CA SER A 29 1.62 -22.42 -37.45
C SER A 29 1.71 -23.80 -36.81
N CYS A 30 1.62 -23.86 -35.48
CA CYS A 30 1.52 -25.11 -34.73
C CYS A 30 0.10 -25.69 -34.90
N THR A 31 -0.23 -26.13 -36.10
CA THR A 31 -1.55 -26.71 -36.47
C THR A 31 -1.59 -28.23 -36.33
N THR A 32 -0.61 -28.82 -35.65
CA THR A 32 -0.61 -30.26 -35.32
C THR A 32 -0.36 -30.43 -33.83
N ASP A 33 -1.03 -31.42 -33.22
CA ASP A 33 -0.99 -31.76 -31.79
C ASP A 33 0.44 -31.84 -31.24
N ILE A 34 0.93 -30.75 -30.66
CA ILE A 34 2.24 -30.72 -30.00
C ILE A 34 2.05 -30.14 -28.60
N ALA A 35 1.83 -31.02 -27.64
CA ALA A 35 1.71 -30.70 -26.22
C ALA A 35 3.01 -30.16 -25.58
N ASN A 36 4.14 -30.12 -26.31
CA ASN A 36 5.45 -29.64 -25.84
C ASN A 36 6.36 -29.21 -27.01
N THR A 37 6.23 -27.97 -27.50
CA THR A 37 7.10 -27.46 -28.56
C THR A 37 8.29 -26.71 -27.96
N VAL A 38 9.44 -27.36 -27.83
CA VAL A 38 10.70 -26.65 -27.56
C VAL A 38 11.13 -25.95 -28.85
N ILE A 39 10.88 -24.65 -28.95
CA ILE A 39 11.43 -23.82 -30.03
C ILE A 39 12.92 -23.57 -29.72
N SER A 40 13.74 -24.60 -29.93
CA SER A 40 15.20 -24.54 -29.78
C SER A 40 15.87 -23.85 -30.97
N ILE A 41 15.17 -23.73 -32.11
CA ILE A 41 15.71 -23.22 -33.37
C ILE A 41 14.65 -22.39 -34.12
N ALA A 42 14.13 -21.33 -33.52
CA ALA A 42 13.65 -20.18 -34.30
C ALA A 42 14.71 -19.08 -34.13
N GLY A 43 15.81 -19.19 -34.87
CA GLY A 43 16.94 -18.29 -34.63
C GLY A 43 18.26 -18.63 -35.30
N ARG A 44 18.24 -19.26 -36.47
CA ARG A 44 19.18 -18.87 -37.54
C ARG A 44 18.39 -18.22 -38.67
N VAL A 45 17.40 -17.41 -38.28
CA VAL A 45 16.66 -16.54 -39.19
C VAL A 45 17.52 -15.28 -39.32
N ALA A 46 17.82 -14.87 -40.55
CA ALA A 46 18.80 -13.82 -40.85
C ALA A 46 18.35 -12.39 -40.50
N SER A 47 17.16 -12.20 -39.88
CA SER A 47 16.64 -10.91 -39.44
C SER A 47 16.80 -10.72 -37.93
N SER A 48 17.10 -9.48 -37.51
CA SER A 48 17.20 -9.09 -36.10
C SER A 48 15.85 -8.99 -35.38
N GLU A 49 14.73 -9.06 -36.11
CA GLU A 49 13.37 -8.93 -35.58
C GLU A 49 12.50 -10.12 -36.01
N TRP A 50 11.78 -10.70 -35.06
CA TRP A 50 10.82 -11.79 -35.28
C TRP A 50 9.74 -11.81 -34.18
N PHE A 51 8.56 -12.30 -34.53
CA PHE A 51 7.38 -12.32 -33.65
C PHE A 51 6.91 -13.76 -33.44
N LEU A 52 6.47 -14.09 -32.23
CA LEU A 52 5.84 -15.37 -31.91
C LEU A 52 4.33 -15.18 -31.76
N LEU A 53 3.52 -15.88 -32.55
CA LEU A 53 2.06 -15.80 -32.49
C LEU A 53 1.48 -17.12 -31.96
N VAL A 54 0.70 -17.05 -30.88
CA VAL A 54 -0.07 -18.15 -30.29
C VAL A 54 -1.54 -17.87 -30.52
N ALA A 55 -2.13 -18.50 -31.53
CA ALA A 55 -3.48 -18.19 -31.99
C ALA A 55 -4.60 -19.01 -31.29
N GLY A 56 -4.24 -20.15 -30.71
CA GLY A 56 -5.18 -21.09 -30.10
C GLY A 56 -4.48 -22.37 -29.64
N CYS A 57 -5.16 -23.15 -28.79
CA CYS A 57 -4.67 -24.46 -28.34
C CYS A 57 -5.40 -25.64 -29.00
N ALA A 58 -6.57 -25.41 -29.59
CA ALA A 58 -7.41 -26.49 -30.13
C ALA A 58 -7.87 -26.20 -31.56
N SER A 59 -7.69 -27.19 -32.42
CA SER A 59 -8.47 -27.38 -33.64
C SER A 59 -9.25 -28.68 -33.48
N ASN A 60 -10.57 -28.63 -33.32
CA ASN A 60 -11.50 -29.79 -33.30
C ASN A 60 -11.65 -30.60 -31.98
N GLY A 61 -11.94 -29.93 -30.86
CA GLY A 61 -12.86 -30.50 -29.86
C GLY A 61 -12.40 -31.69 -29.00
N THR A 62 -11.14 -32.13 -29.05
CA THR A 62 -10.62 -33.15 -28.12
C THR A 62 -9.64 -32.55 -27.11
N ASN A 63 -10.15 -32.40 -25.89
CA ASN A 63 -9.54 -32.23 -24.57
C ASN A 63 -8.02 -31.99 -24.43
N SER A 64 -7.72 -30.90 -23.72
CA SER A 64 -6.48 -30.55 -23.02
C SER A 64 -5.24 -30.30 -23.85
N ASN A 65 -5.15 -29.13 -24.47
CA ASN A 65 -3.92 -28.67 -25.09
C ASN A 65 -3.41 -27.44 -24.35
N GLY A 66 -2.35 -27.63 -23.57
CA GLY A 66 -1.49 -26.54 -23.16
C GLY A 66 -0.44 -26.29 -24.24
N VAL A 67 -0.01 -25.05 -24.40
CA VAL A 67 1.11 -24.64 -25.24
C VAL A 67 2.28 -24.30 -24.32
N SER A 68 3.33 -25.11 -24.31
CA SER A 68 4.56 -24.81 -23.59
C SER A 68 5.64 -24.34 -24.56
N ILE A 69 6.12 -23.11 -24.36
CA ILE A 69 7.13 -22.43 -25.17
C ILE A 69 8.37 -22.21 -24.30
N ARG A 70 9.53 -22.61 -24.81
CA ARG A 70 10.84 -22.30 -24.21
C ARG A 70 11.66 -21.50 -25.21
N LEU A 71 12.10 -20.31 -24.80
CA LEU A 71 12.81 -19.34 -25.63
C LEU A 71 14.28 -19.35 -25.25
N PHE A 72 15.15 -19.70 -26.19
CA PHE A 72 16.61 -19.56 -26.07
C PHE A 72 17.08 -18.19 -26.54
N ASN A 73 16.44 -17.65 -27.57
CA ASN A 73 16.54 -16.26 -28.01
C ASN A 73 15.16 -15.63 -27.84
N SER A 74 15.10 -14.35 -27.49
CA SER A 74 13.82 -13.69 -27.29
C SER A 74 13.29 -13.16 -28.62
N PRO A 75 11.99 -13.34 -28.91
CA PRO A 75 11.34 -12.61 -29.98
C PRO A 75 11.32 -11.13 -29.66
N THR A 76 11.07 -10.33 -30.70
CA THR A 76 10.66 -8.93 -30.56
C THR A 76 9.40 -8.84 -29.72
N GLN A 77 8.45 -9.76 -29.93
CA GLN A 77 7.23 -9.87 -29.14
C GLN A 77 6.58 -11.26 -29.29
N THR A 78 5.97 -11.74 -28.20
CA THR A 78 5.03 -12.88 -28.18
C THR A 78 3.60 -12.37 -28.09
N ILE A 79 2.76 -12.74 -29.05
CA ILE A 79 1.34 -12.36 -29.16
C ILE A 79 0.51 -13.61 -28.89
N VAL A 80 -0.31 -13.60 -27.85
CA VAL A 80 -1.29 -14.64 -27.52
C VAL A 80 -2.68 -14.11 -27.82
N THR A 81 -3.32 -14.57 -28.89
CA THR A 81 -4.62 -14.01 -29.29
C THR A 81 -5.46 -14.93 -30.15
N ASP A 82 -6.76 -14.99 -29.90
CA ASP A 82 -7.76 -15.53 -30.84
C ASP A 82 -8.61 -14.43 -31.50
N ASN A 83 -8.18 -13.17 -31.37
CA ASN A 83 -8.87 -12.05 -31.98
C ASN A 83 -8.58 -11.99 -33.48
N ALA A 84 -9.62 -12.20 -34.28
CA ALA A 84 -9.57 -12.19 -35.74
C ALA A 84 -8.90 -10.94 -36.34
N THR A 85 -8.92 -9.78 -35.66
CA THR A 85 -8.29 -8.54 -36.17
C THR A 85 -6.76 -8.54 -36.05
N LEU A 86 -6.20 -9.36 -35.15
CA LEU A 86 -4.77 -9.49 -34.93
C LEU A 86 -4.15 -10.68 -35.66
N LEU A 87 -5.02 -11.55 -36.17
CA LEU A 87 -4.68 -12.77 -36.86
C LEU A 87 -4.45 -12.52 -38.36
N PRO A 88 -3.51 -13.24 -39.01
CA PRO A 88 -3.37 -13.21 -40.46
C PRO A 88 -4.69 -13.57 -41.16
N SER A 89 -4.95 -13.01 -42.35
CA SER A 89 -6.21 -13.14 -43.09
C SER A 89 -6.65 -14.58 -43.43
N ASN A 90 -5.78 -15.58 -43.22
CA ASN A 90 -6.02 -16.99 -43.52
C ASN A 90 -6.21 -17.90 -42.28
N THR A 91 -6.15 -17.37 -41.06
CA THR A 91 -6.40 -18.16 -39.83
C THR A 91 -7.85 -18.06 -39.41
N THR A 92 -8.69 -18.92 -40.00
CA THR A 92 -10.09 -19.08 -39.58
C THR A 92 -10.19 -20.25 -38.59
N ASN A 93 -10.97 -20.05 -37.51
CA ASN A 93 -11.28 -21.05 -36.46
C ASN A 93 -10.22 -21.31 -35.36
N THR A 94 -9.35 -20.36 -35.04
CA THR A 94 -8.48 -20.48 -33.86
C THR A 94 -9.19 -19.97 -32.61
N THR A 95 -9.12 -20.71 -31.50
CA THR A 95 -9.71 -20.32 -30.21
C THR A 95 -8.75 -20.56 -29.05
N LEU A 96 -8.74 -19.63 -28.09
CA LEU A 96 -8.05 -19.79 -26.81
C LEU A 96 -8.93 -20.44 -25.73
N ALA A 97 -10.13 -20.95 -26.08
CA ALA A 97 -11.05 -21.54 -25.11
C ALA A 97 -10.40 -22.72 -24.36
N GLY A 98 -10.25 -22.59 -23.04
CA GLY A 98 -9.59 -23.58 -22.17
C GLY A 98 -8.08 -23.75 -22.39
N CYS A 99 -7.46 -22.90 -23.22
CA CYS A 99 -6.04 -22.94 -23.56
C CYS A 99 -5.17 -22.54 -22.38
N SER A 100 -4.09 -23.28 -22.14
CA SER A 100 -3.06 -22.92 -21.15
C SER A 100 -1.73 -22.66 -21.84
N VAL A 101 -1.20 -21.44 -21.79
CA VAL A 101 0.03 -21.02 -22.47
C VAL A 101 1.13 -20.76 -21.44
N ASP A 102 2.19 -21.55 -21.47
CA ASP A 102 3.37 -21.41 -20.64
C ASP A 102 4.56 -20.91 -21.48
N ILE A 103 5.13 -19.75 -21.16
CA ILE A 103 6.28 -19.16 -21.84
C ILE A 103 7.47 -19.12 -20.87
N THR A 104 8.59 -19.73 -21.23
CA THR A 104 9.82 -19.72 -20.42
C THR A 104 10.95 -19.03 -21.16
N PHE A 105 11.48 -17.94 -20.60
CA PHE A 105 12.71 -17.28 -21.06
C PHE A 105 13.92 -17.89 -20.33
N LEU A 106 14.86 -18.49 -21.07
CA LEU A 106 16.00 -19.22 -20.52
C LEU A 106 17.17 -18.29 -20.15
N PRO A 107 18.12 -18.68 -19.27
CA PRO A 107 19.13 -17.76 -18.70
C PRO A 107 19.99 -16.98 -19.70
N GLU A 108 20.24 -17.55 -20.88
CA GLU A 108 21.05 -16.91 -21.93
C GLU A 108 20.25 -15.94 -22.81
N THR A 109 18.93 -15.86 -22.60
CA THR A 109 18.02 -15.03 -23.37
C THR A 109 18.07 -13.59 -22.88
N VAL A 110 18.55 -12.68 -23.71
CA VAL A 110 18.31 -11.25 -23.50
C VAL A 110 16.92 -10.95 -24.03
N VAL A 111 15.97 -10.63 -23.15
CA VAL A 111 14.67 -10.12 -23.59
C VAL A 111 14.90 -8.70 -24.12
N PRO A 112 14.66 -8.44 -25.42
CA PRO A 112 15.01 -7.19 -26.03
C PRO A 112 14.24 -6.08 -25.35
N ILE A 113 14.94 -4.96 -25.26
CA ILE A 113 14.33 -3.67 -24.98
C ILE A 113 13.19 -3.52 -25.98
N ALA A 114 11.97 -3.21 -25.50
CA ALA A 114 10.91 -2.74 -26.37
C ALA A 114 11.41 -1.45 -27.02
N SER A 115 12.11 -1.57 -28.15
CA SER A 115 12.82 -0.45 -28.75
C SER A 115 11.81 0.65 -29.05
N SER A 116 12.26 1.88 -29.20
CA SER A 116 11.39 3.01 -29.56
C SER A 116 10.55 2.79 -30.83
N ASN A 117 10.84 1.76 -31.63
CA ASN A 117 10.07 1.33 -32.80
C ASN A 117 9.06 0.19 -32.51
N VAL A 118 9.21 -0.58 -31.43
CA VAL A 118 8.26 -1.64 -31.06
C VAL A 118 7.20 -1.02 -30.16
N THR A 119 6.03 -0.76 -30.74
CA THR A 119 4.88 -0.14 -30.03
C THR A 119 4.36 -1.00 -28.88
N TYR A 120 4.78 -2.26 -28.77
CA TYR A 120 4.13 -3.28 -27.97
C TYR A 120 5.08 -4.04 -27.02
N PRO A 121 4.56 -4.61 -25.92
CA PRO A 121 5.35 -5.25 -24.87
C PRO A 121 5.77 -6.67 -25.25
N PRO A 122 6.81 -7.23 -24.58
CA PRO A 122 7.36 -8.55 -24.91
C PRO A 122 6.33 -9.69 -24.90
N VAL A 123 5.32 -9.63 -24.02
CA VAL A 123 4.18 -10.54 -24.03
C VAL A 123 2.89 -9.74 -24.12
N TYR A 124 2.11 -9.97 -25.17
CA TYR A 124 0.83 -9.32 -25.44
C TYR A 124 -0.28 -10.36 -25.47
N VAL A 125 -1.35 -10.14 -24.70
CA VAL A 125 -2.47 -11.07 -24.55
C VAL A 125 -3.77 -10.38 -24.94
N SER A 126 -4.52 -11.00 -25.85
CA SER A 126 -5.82 -10.51 -26.30
C SER A 126 -6.76 -11.67 -26.63
N SER A 127 -7.70 -11.96 -25.72
CA SER A 127 -8.59 -13.11 -25.83
C SER A 127 -10.06 -12.68 -25.96
N THR A 128 -10.74 -13.27 -26.94
CA THR A 128 -12.19 -13.17 -27.18
C THR A 128 -12.95 -14.36 -26.61
N SER A 129 -12.26 -15.48 -26.34
CA SER A 129 -12.77 -16.66 -25.64
C SER A 129 -12.21 -16.82 -24.23
N PHE A 130 -12.78 -17.72 -23.42
CA PHE A 130 -12.33 -17.98 -22.05
C PHE A 130 -11.03 -18.80 -22.04
N MET A 131 -9.90 -18.13 -21.82
CA MET A 131 -8.59 -18.75 -21.70
C MET A 131 -8.42 -19.40 -20.32
N GLY A 132 -7.74 -20.54 -20.25
CA GLY A 132 -7.35 -21.16 -18.98
C GLY A 132 -6.24 -20.33 -18.33
N ASN A 133 -4.98 -20.64 -18.62
CA ASN A 133 -3.85 -20.03 -17.92
C ASN A 133 -2.86 -19.39 -18.89
N ILE A 134 -2.30 -18.22 -18.55
CA ILE A 134 -1.04 -17.74 -19.11
C ILE A 134 0.03 -17.68 -18.03
N SER A 135 1.10 -18.46 -18.17
CA SER A 135 2.23 -18.46 -17.26
C SER A 135 3.49 -18.02 -17.97
N VAL A 136 4.21 -17.05 -17.41
CA VAL A 136 5.51 -16.61 -17.90
C VAL A 136 6.56 -16.89 -16.83
N VAL A 137 7.60 -17.64 -17.19
CA VAL A 137 8.74 -17.97 -16.32
C VAL A 137 9.97 -17.26 -16.86
N LEU A 138 10.55 -16.39 -16.05
CA LEU A 138 11.79 -15.69 -16.34
C LEU A 138 12.94 -16.39 -15.60
N LEU A 139 13.83 -17.06 -16.35
CA LEU A 139 15.14 -17.53 -15.87
C LEU A 139 16.27 -16.59 -16.33
N ALA A 140 15.94 -15.52 -17.05
CA ALA A 140 16.84 -14.70 -17.84
C ALA A 140 16.95 -13.26 -17.34
N THR A 141 17.74 -12.44 -18.06
CA THR A 141 17.77 -10.99 -17.87
C THR A 141 16.75 -10.30 -18.78
N LEU A 142 15.75 -9.66 -18.17
CA LEU A 142 14.73 -8.84 -18.82
C LEU A 142 15.14 -7.37 -18.80
N TYR A 143 15.21 -6.71 -19.96
CA TYR A 143 15.39 -5.26 -20.02
C TYR A 143 14.03 -4.54 -20.11
N LEU A 144 13.58 -3.91 -19.03
CA LEU A 144 12.23 -3.35 -18.90
C LEU A 144 12.19 -1.82 -19.08
N GLU A 145 11.64 -1.33 -20.20
CA GLU A 145 11.36 0.10 -20.38
C GLU A 145 9.92 0.48 -20.01
N ARG A 146 8.95 -0.32 -20.47
CA ARG A 146 7.52 -0.12 -20.21
C ARG A 146 6.98 -1.30 -19.43
N ASN A 147 6.21 -2.17 -20.06
CA ASN A 147 5.57 -3.29 -19.42
C ASN A 147 6.02 -4.62 -20.01
N PHE A 148 6.11 -5.66 -19.18
CA PHE A 148 6.53 -6.98 -19.63
C PHE A 148 5.37 -7.77 -20.22
N ILE A 149 4.28 -7.89 -19.44
CA ILE A 149 3.03 -8.52 -19.85
C ILE A 149 1.97 -7.44 -20.04
N PHE A 150 1.21 -7.51 -21.12
CA PHE A 150 0.05 -6.65 -21.39
C PHE A 150 -1.17 -7.47 -21.68
N VAL A 151 -2.24 -7.18 -20.96
CA VAL A 151 -3.55 -7.78 -21.18
C VAL A 151 -4.48 -6.71 -21.71
N THR A 152 -5.04 -6.94 -22.90
CA THR A 152 -6.03 -6.03 -23.48
C THR A 152 -7.35 -6.08 -22.72
N GLY A 153 -8.04 -4.94 -22.66
CA GLY A 153 -9.42 -4.85 -22.21
C GLY A 153 -10.41 -4.83 -23.38
N ASN A 154 -11.70 -4.97 -23.07
CA ASN A 154 -12.85 -4.87 -24.00
C ASN A 154 -13.06 -6.03 -24.99
N TYR A 155 -12.54 -7.22 -24.69
CA TYR A 155 -12.89 -8.45 -25.40
C TYR A 155 -13.70 -9.37 -24.48
N SER A 156 -14.65 -10.12 -25.04
CA SER A 156 -15.64 -10.92 -24.29
C SER A 156 -15.07 -12.15 -23.57
N GLY A 157 -13.77 -12.42 -23.73
CA GLY A 157 -13.10 -13.59 -23.15
C GLY A 157 -12.64 -13.36 -21.71
N GLY A 158 -12.79 -14.38 -20.86
CA GLY A 158 -12.16 -14.42 -19.54
C GLY A 158 -10.78 -15.06 -19.57
N ILE A 159 -10.03 -14.98 -18.47
CA ILE A 159 -8.76 -15.69 -18.24
C ILE A 159 -8.82 -16.29 -16.84
N GLU A 160 -8.67 -17.60 -16.69
CA GLU A 160 -8.64 -18.24 -15.36
C GLU A 160 -7.45 -17.72 -14.53
N SER A 161 -6.23 -17.72 -15.11
CA SER A 161 -5.02 -17.33 -14.38
C SER A 161 -3.98 -16.62 -15.24
N ILE A 162 -3.35 -15.60 -14.67
CA ILE A 162 -2.14 -14.96 -15.19
C ILE A 162 -1.03 -15.14 -14.14
N ALA A 163 0.07 -15.82 -14.50
CA ALA A 163 1.20 -16.05 -13.62
C ALA A 163 2.51 -15.50 -14.22
N LEU A 164 3.26 -14.74 -13.41
CA LEU A 164 4.64 -14.36 -13.71
C LEU A 164 5.56 -14.90 -12.61
N ARG A 165 6.56 -15.68 -12.99
CA ARG A 165 7.53 -16.30 -12.08
C ARG A 165 8.95 -15.88 -12.45
N CYS A 166 9.62 -15.16 -11.56
CA CYS A 166 11.05 -14.85 -11.66
C CYS A 166 11.82 -15.89 -10.85
N ALA A 167 12.57 -16.76 -11.52
CA ALA A 167 13.32 -17.82 -10.85
C ALA A 167 14.64 -17.31 -10.26
N GLN A 168 15.31 -18.17 -9.50
CA GLN A 168 16.65 -17.89 -8.99
C GLN A 168 17.61 -17.49 -10.12
N GLY A 169 18.35 -16.39 -9.95
CA GLY A 169 19.31 -15.88 -10.92
C GLY A 169 18.70 -15.04 -12.06
N SER A 170 17.38 -14.93 -12.15
CA SER A 170 16.73 -14.00 -13.08
C SER A 170 16.96 -12.55 -12.66
N SER A 171 17.04 -11.65 -13.65
CA SER A 171 17.26 -10.23 -13.40
C SER A 171 16.33 -9.39 -14.25
N ILE A 172 15.74 -8.34 -13.67
CA ILE A 172 14.96 -7.34 -14.39
C ILE A 172 15.75 -6.04 -14.32
N VAL A 173 16.19 -5.54 -15.46
CA VAL A 173 17.03 -4.34 -15.59
C VAL A 173 16.25 -3.27 -16.34
N CYS A 174 15.89 -2.16 -15.70
CA CYS A 174 15.38 -1.02 -16.45
C CYS A 174 16.57 -0.35 -17.16
N PRO A 175 16.64 -0.20 -18.49
CA PRO A 175 17.82 0.43 -19.10
C PRO A 175 17.87 1.94 -18.78
N ASN A 176 19.08 2.52 -18.78
CA ASN A 176 19.29 3.96 -18.63
C ASN A 176 18.59 4.71 -19.78
N SER A 177 17.38 5.23 -19.57
CA SER A 177 16.72 6.06 -20.56
C SER A 177 17.24 7.50 -20.39
N THR A 178 18.36 7.83 -21.02
CA THR A 178 18.89 9.19 -20.95
C THR A 178 18.01 10.22 -21.65
N THR A 179 16.98 9.80 -22.41
CA THR A 179 15.94 10.70 -22.94
C THR A 179 14.70 9.90 -23.34
N CYS A 180 13.68 9.82 -22.48
CA CYS A 180 12.30 9.59 -22.90
C CYS A 180 11.48 10.87 -22.65
N SER A 181 11.67 11.85 -23.53
CA SER A 181 10.67 12.91 -23.73
C SER A 181 9.49 12.30 -24.48
N PRO A 182 8.23 12.56 -24.09
CA PRO A 182 7.12 12.32 -25.01
C PRO A 182 7.33 13.27 -26.20
N PHE A 183 7.53 12.74 -27.40
CA PHE A 183 7.83 13.45 -28.67
C PHE A 183 9.29 13.89 -28.87
N GLN A 184 10.09 13.06 -29.54
CA GLN A 184 10.88 13.42 -30.75
C GLN A 184 11.67 12.20 -31.29
N PRO A 185 11.86 12.06 -32.62
CA PRO A 185 12.55 10.91 -33.22
C PRO A 185 14.07 11.12 -33.36
N THR A 186 14.78 10.00 -33.33
CA THR A 186 16.18 9.71 -33.74
C THR A 186 17.37 10.19 -32.87
N ARG A 187 18.05 9.23 -32.23
CA ARG A 187 19.50 8.96 -32.36
C ARG A 187 19.93 7.65 -31.66
N LEU A 188 20.86 6.92 -32.29
CA LEU A 188 21.45 5.64 -31.89
C LEU A 188 22.40 5.79 -30.69
N CYS A 189 22.36 4.84 -29.74
CA CYS A 189 23.34 4.68 -28.67
C CYS A 189 23.90 3.23 -28.62
N MET A 190 25.23 3.12 -28.48
CA MET A 190 26.01 1.87 -28.39
C MET A 190 26.06 1.29 -26.96
N CYS A 191 26.13 -0.05 -26.85
CA CYS A 191 26.21 -0.82 -25.60
C CYS A 191 27.59 -0.79 -24.92
N PRO A 192 27.67 -0.89 -23.56
CA PRO A 192 28.87 -1.35 -22.86
C PRO A 192 28.76 -2.80 -22.33
N GLN A 193 29.93 -3.39 -22.04
CA GLN A 193 30.23 -4.82 -21.86
C GLN A 193 29.78 -5.48 -20.54
N ARG A 194 29.61 -6.81 -20.62
CA ARG A 194 29.29 -7.80 -19.56
C ARG A 194 30.24 -7.78 -18.34
N PRO A 195 29.72 -8.14 -17.15
CA PRO A 195 30.45 -8.95 -16.17
C PRO A 195 29.83 -10.35 -16.03
N SER A 196 30.70 -11.36 -15.86
CA SER A 196 30.35 -12.73 -15.47
C SER A 196 30.09 -12.80 -13.95
N TRP A 197 29.40 -13.86 -13.47
CA TRP A 197 29.73 -14.66 -12.26
C TRP A 197 28.74 -15.84 -12.09
N ALA A 198 29.22 -16.91 -11.45
CA ALA A 198 28.62 -18.25 -11.42
C ALA A 198 28.05 -18.65 -10.03
N THR A 199 26.91 -19.35 -10.12
CA THR A 199 26.21 -20.37 -9.28
C THR A 199 26.69 -20.78 -7.87
N SER A 200 25.72 -20.98 -6.95
CA SER A 200 25.28 -22.32 -6.46
C SER A 200 23.98 -22.26 -5.63
N VAL A 201 23.35 -23.43 -5.41
CA VAL A 201 21.93 -23.71 -5.15
C VAL A 201 21.69 -24.18 -3.70
N SER A 202 20.51 -23.88 -3.13
CA SER A 202 19.76 -24.83 -2.28
C SER A 202 18.27 -24.50 -2.33
N SER A 203 17.41 -25.53 -2.40
CA SER A 203 15.96 -25.40 -2.63
C SER A 203 15.18 -25.81 -1.39
N SER A 204 14.14 -25.04 -1.05
CA SER A 204 12.98 -25.55 -0.32
C SER A 204 11.74 -24.83 -0.81
N SER A 205 10.87 -25.57 -1.50
CA SER A 205 9.58 -25.08 -2.01
C SER A 205 8.48 -25.40 -1.02
N GLN A 206 7.84 -24.40 -0.42
CA GLN A 206 6.56 -24.58 0.25
C GLN A 206 5.43 -24.38 -0.78
N HIS A 207 4.66 -25.44 -1.01
CA HIS A 207 3.44 -25.42 -1.81
C HIS A 207 2.35 -24.64 -1.06
N PHE A 208 1.77 -23.60 -1.70
CA PHE A 208 0.58 -22.91 -1.20
C PHE A 208 -0.61 -23.25 -2.08
N THR A 209 -1.63 -23.91 -1.51
CA THR A 209 -2.87 -24.31 -2.18
C THR A 209 -3.99 -23.36 -1.76
N LEU A 210 -4.44 -22.48 -2.66
CA LEU A 210 -5.71 -21.77 -2.49
C LEU A 210 -6.83 -22.72 -2.92
N ARG A 211 -7.46 -23.42 -1.98
CA ARG A 211 -8.73 -24.11 -2.22
C ARG A 211 -9.87 -23.10 -2.10
N GLY A 212 -10.16 -22.41 -3.19
CA GLY A 212 -11.45 -21.74 -3.40
C GLY A 212 -12.34 -22.66 -4.24
N THR A 213 -13.31 -23.31 -3.62
CA THR A 213 -14.38 -24.01 -4.36
C THR A 213 -15.38 -22.96 -4.85
N SER A 214 -15.22 -22.48 -6.08
CA SER A 214 -16.29 -21.77 -6.80
C SER A 214 -16.72 -22.63 -7.99
N SER A 215 -17.88 -23.26 -7.87
CA SER A 215 -18.57 -23.90 -8.99
C SER A 215 -19.02 -22.81 -9.97
N LEU A 216 -18.37 -22.74 -11.13
CA LEU A 216 -18.74 -21.85 -12.23
C LEU A 216 -19.78 -22.53 -13.11
N THR A 217 -21.05 -22.33 -12.78
CA THR A 217 -22.13 -22.31 -13.77
C THR A 217 -22.67 -20.89 -13.80
N GLY A 218 -22.00 -20.01 -14.54
CA GLY A 218 -22.35 -18.61 -14.70
C GLY A 218 -22.11 -18.17 -16.15
N ASN A 219 -23.12 -17.56 -16.75
CA ASN A 219 -23.12 -17.00 -18.11
C ASN A 219 -21.82 -16.25 -18.45
N TYR A 220 -21.39 -16.40 -19.70
CA TYR A 220 -20.20 -15.84 -20.36
C TYR A 220 -20.06 -14.30 -20.32
N SER A 221 -19.99 -13.69 -19.14
CA SER A 221 -19.32 -12.41 -18.95
C SER A 221 -17.91 -12.72 -18.45
N GLY A 222 -16.91 -12.73 -19.34
CA GLY A 222 -15.53 -13.08 -19.03
C GLY A 222 -15.00 -12.34 -17.79
N GLY A 223 -14.25 -13.03 -16.92
CA GLY A 223 -13.55 -12.52 -15.75
C GLY A 223 -12.08 -12.92 -15.77
N ILE A 224 -11.21 -12.23 -15.01
CA ILE A 224 -9.87 -12.75 -14.69
C ILE A 224 -9.97 -13.39 -13.31
N GLU A 225 -9.83 -14.71 -13.14
CA GLU A 225 -10.02 -15.28 -11.80
C GLU A 225 -8.84 -14.96 -10.88
N SER A 226 -7.60 -15.03 -11.39
CA SER A 226 -6.41 -14.76 -10.59
C SER A 226 -5.21 -14.17 -11.36
N ILE A 227 -4.43 -13.34 -10.66
CA ILE A 227 -3.12 -12.83 -11.08
C ILE A 227 -2.10 -13.18 -10.00
N ALA A 228 -0.99 -13.82 -10.38
CA ALA A 228 0.07 -14.22 -9.46
C ALA A 228 1.46 -13.76 -9.94
N LEU A 229 2.11 -12.89 -9.16
CA LEU A 229 3.50 -12.52 -9.34
C LEU A 229 4.36 -13.22 -8.26
N ARG A 230 5.39 -13.96 -8.67
CA ARG A 230 6.30 -14.65 -7.74
C ARG A 230 7.75 -14.43 -8.14
N CYS A 231 8.53 -13.79 -7.27
CA CYS A 231 9.97 -13.66 -7.43
C CYS A 231 10.66 -14.50 -6.35
N ALA A 232 11.43 -15.50 -6.79
CA ALA A 232 12.13 -16.43 -5.92
C ALA A 232 13.46 -15.86 -5.40
N GLN A 233 14.03 -16.55 -4.41
CA GLN A 233 15.28 -16.15 -3.78
C GLN A 233 16.40 -16.06 -4.81
N GLY A 234 17.18 -14.97 -4.74
CA GLY A 234 18.28 -14.72 -5.67
C GLY A 234 17.84 -14.20 -7.05
N SER A 235 16.56 -13.87 -7.25
CA SER A 235 16.15 -12.98 -8.35
C SER A 235 16.51 -11.53 -8.02
N SER A 236 16.75 -10.70 -9.03
CA SER A 236 17.06 -9.27 -8.84
C SER A 236 16.24 -8.36 -9.73
N ILE A 237 15.95 -7.16 -9.22
CA ILE A 237 15.37 -6.06 -9.99
C ILE A 237 16.28 -4.86 -9.80
N VAL A 238 16.73 -4.26 -10.90
CA VAL A 238 17.76 -3.22 -10.96
C VAL A 238 17.32 -2.10 -11.90
N CYS A 239 17.49 -0.85 -11.47
CA CYS A 239 17.34 0.34 -12.32
C CYS A 239 18.66 1.14 -12.23
N PRO A 240 19.59 1.03 -13.19
CA PRO A 240 20.81 1.80 -13.21
C PRO A 240 20.52 3.32 -13.27
N ASN A 241 21.48 4.09 -12.76
CA ASN A 241 21.40 5.47 -12.26
C ASN A 241 21.01 6.61 -13.24
N SER A 242 20.07 6.44 -14.17
CA SER A 242 19.50 7.58 -14.90
C SER A 242 18.07 7.29 -15.38
N THR A 243 17.10 8.03 -14.84
CA THR A 243 15.72 8.28 -15.36
C THR A 243 15.06 7.15 -16.16
N THR A 244 13.93 6.53 -15.79
CA THR A 244 13.04 6.53 -14.61
C THR A 244 12.29 5.22 -14.79
N CYS A 245 12.52 4.21 -13.94
CA CYS A 245 11.46 3.21 -13.79
C CYS A 245 10.32 3.96 -13.07
N SER A 246 9.20 4.16 -13.77
CA SER A 246 8.09 4.98 -13.27
C SER A 246 6.72 4.49 -13.81
N PRO A 247 5.78 4.11 -12.93
CA PRO A 247 4.40 3.84 -13.27
C PRO A 247 3.70 5.01 -13.99
N PHE A 248 4.13 6.27 -13.75
CA PHE A 248 3.60 7.42 -14.50
C PHE A 248 3.93 7.31 -16.00
N GLN A 249 5.05 6.69 -16.34
CA GLN A 249 5.46 6.40 -17.71
C GLN A 249 4.93 5.04 -18.22
N GLY A 250 4.17 4.31 -17.39
CA GLY A 250 3.61 3.00 -17.70
C GLY A 250 4.50 1.81 -17.33
N THR A 251 5.60 2.05 -16.60
CA THR A 251 6.55 0.97 -16.30
C THR A 251 5.99 -0.02 -15.26
N SER A 252 5.83 -1.29 -15.66
CA SER A 252 5.24 -2.32 -14.82
C SER A 252 5.63 -3.75 -15.23
N LEU A 253 5.47 -4.74 -14.35
CA LEU A 253 5.64 -6.15 -14.76
C LEU A 253 4.39 -6.67 -15.49
N ILE A 254 3.22 -6.34 -14.96
CA ILE A 254 1.93 -6.67 -15.57
C ILE A 254 1.14 -5.38 -15.74
N LEU A 255 0.70 -5.09 -16.96
CA LEU A 255 -0.19 -3.98 -17.27
C LEU A 255 -1.56 -4.51 -17.70
N LEU A 256 -2.59 -4.00 -17.05
CA LEU A 256 -4.00 -4.28 -17.36
C LEU A 256 -4.58 -3.06 -18.06
N ALA A 257 -4.94 -3.21 -19.33
CA ALA A 257 -5.46 -2.12 -20.14
C ALA A 257 -6.88 -1.71 -19.70
N PRO A 258 -7.39 -0.54 -20.15
CA PRO A 258 -8.74 -0.10 -19.81
C PRO A 258 -9.80 -1.09 -20.31
N GLY A 259 -10.71 -1.51 -19.44
CA GLY A 259 -11.80 -2.42 -19.76
C GLY A 259 -11.46 -3.91 -19.66
N CYS A 260 -10.38 -4.27 -18.96
CA CYS A 260 -10.22 -5.64 -18.50
C CYS A 260 -11.38 -5.99 -17.55
N PRO A 261 -11.85 -7.25 -17.56
CA PRO A 261 -12.97 -7.65 -16.73
C PRO A 261 -12.60 -7.72 -15.24
N GLN A 262 -13.60 -7.99 -14.39
CA GLN A 262 -13.38 -8.11 -12.95
C GLN A 262 -12.30 -9.16 -12.63
N ILE A 263 -11.34 -8.76 -11.80
CA ILE A 263 -10.28 -9.62 -11.30
C ILE A 263 -10.74 -10.23 -9.97
N GLY A 264 -10.69 -11.56 -9.85
CA GLY A 264 -11.01 -12.29 -8.64
C GLY A 264 -9.96 -12.06 -7.55
N ALA A 265 -8.73 -12.48 -7.79
CA ALA A 265 -7.65 -12.39 -6.81
C ALA A 265 -6.31 -11.89 -7.39
N LEU A 266 -5.56 -11.12 -6.60
CA LEU A 266 -4.16 -10.75 -6.85
C LEU A 266 -3.27 -11.35 -5.76
N SER A 267 -2.18 -12.01 -6.16
CA SER A 267 -1.15 -12.52 -5.27
C SER A 267 0.22 -12.02 -5.72
N VAL A 268 0.93 -11.34 -4.82
CA VAL A 268 2.31 -10.90 -5.02
C VAL A 268 3.16 -11.57 -3.96
N LEU A 269 4.20 -12.30 -4.38
CA LEU A 269 5.19 -12.93 -3.50
C LEU A 269 6.60 -12.52 -3.94
N LEU A 270 7.32 -11.85 -3.05
CA LEU A 270 8.77 -11.64 -3.16
C LEU A 270 9.43 -12.40 -2.02
N ASP A 271 10.31 -13.33 -2.35
CA ASP A 271 10.98 -14.16 -1.35
C ASP A 271 12.47 -14.13 -1.65
N GLY A 272 13.27 -13.48 -0.79
CA GLY A 272 14.71 -13.34 -1.00
C GLY A 272 15.10 -12.59 -2.29
N THR A 273 14.20 -11.76 -2.82
CA THR A 273 14.43 -10.96 -4.04
C THR A 273 15.32 -9.76 -3.72
N ASN A 274 16.27 -9.45 -4.59
CA ASN A 274 17.12 -8.26 -4.44
C ASN A 274 16.56 -7.09 -5.27
N VAL A 275 16.07 -6.05 -4.59
CA VAL A 275 15.58 -4.81 -5.19
C VAL A 275 16.57 -3.64 -5.02
N THR A 276 17.78 -3.92 -4.56
CA THR A 276 18.81 -2.90 -4.33
C THR A 276 19.10 -2.15 -5.62
N GLY A 277 18.87 -0.83 -5.59
CA GLY A 277 19.07 0.01 -6.77
C GLY A 277 17.99 -0.15 -7.85
N SER A 278 16.80 -0.69 -7.55
CA SER A 278 15.61 -0.53 -8.41
C SER A 278 14.61 0.47 -7.86
N MET A 279 14.50 0.49 -6.54
CA MET A 279 13.65 1.43 -5.81
C MET A 279 14.54 2.27 -4.91
N TRP A 280 14.43 3.58 -5.03
CA TRP A 280 15.13 4.50 -4.13
C TRP A 280 14.33 5.79 -3.94
N LEU A 281 14.53 6.35 -2.76
CA LEU A 281 13.97 7.63 -2.37
C LEU A 281 14.65 8.77 -3.13
N ARG A 282 13.90 9.84 -3.37
CA ARG A 282 14.43 11.06 -3.96
C ARG A 282 15.58 11.58 -3.08
N THR A 283 16.70 11.92 -3.68
CA THR A 283 17.77 12.67 -3.00
C THR A 283 17.89 14.07 -3.61
N LEU A 284 18.76 14.92 -3.06
CA LEU A 284 19.04 16.24 -3.65
C LEU A 284 19.54 16.16 -5.10
N SER A 285 20.16 15.04 -5.49
CA SER A 285 20.76 14.82 -6.80
C SER A 285 20.04 13.76 -7.65
N THR A 286 19.01 13.08 -7.14
CA THR A 286 18.32 12.00 -7.86
C THR A 286 16.80 12.10 -7.75
N SER A 287 16.10 11.86 -8.86
CA SER A 287 14.65 11.60 -8.87
C SER A 287 14.35 10.26 -8.19
N PRO A 288 13.17 10.10 -7.54
CA PRO A 288 12.78 8.80 -7.00
C PRO A 288 12.60 7.79 -8.14
N SER A 289 12.96 6.53 -7.89
CA SER A 289 12.69 5.40 -8.80
C SER A 289 11.83 4.38 -8.10
N TYR A 290 10.82 3.89 -8.81
CA TYR A 290 9.90 2.87 -8.35
C TYR A 290 9.22 2.25 -9.58
N PHE A 291 8.88 0.98 -9.55
CA PHE A 291 8.13 0.33 -10.64
C PHE A 291 6.92 -0.39 -10.05
N SER A 292 5.90 -0.62 -10.89
CA SER A 292 4.70 -1.31 -10.47
C SER A 292 4.81 -2.81 -10.76
N PHE A 293 4.41 -3.66 -9.81
CA PHE A 293 4.22 -5.09 -10.09
C PHE A 293 3.00 -5.29 -10.98
N VAL A 294 1.90 -4.61 -10.64
CA VAL A 294 0.66 -4.65 -11.41
C VAL A 294 0.11 -3.22 -11.54
N LEU A 295 0.06 -2.75 -12.78
CA LEU A 295 -0.48 -1.45 -13.15
C LEU A 295 -1.84 -1.63 -13.81
N ILE A 296 -2.88 -1.06 -13.20
CA ILE A 296 -4.19 -0.92 -13.85
C ILE A 296 -4.18 0.41 -14.61
N ASP A 297 -4.23 0.36 -15.94
CA ASP A 297 -4.26 1.56 -16.76
C ASP A 297 -5.70 1.92 -17.12
N ASN A 298 -6.27 2.90 -16.41
CA ASN A 298 -7.59 3.47 -16.66
C ASN A 298 -7.48 4.88 -17.29
N PHE A 299 -6.38 5.16 -18.00
CA PHE A 299 -6.10 6.49 -18.54
C PHE A 299 -7.12 6.99 -19.58
N THR A 300 -7.82 6.12 -20.32
CA THR A 300 -8.67 6.56 -21.45
C THR A 300 -10.14 6.83 -21.10
N PHE A 301 -10.58 6.64 -19.84
CA PHE A 301 -11.95 6.83 -19.32
C PHE A 301 -13.11 6.13 -20.05
N ALA A 302 -12.91 5.57 -21.24
CA ALA A 302 -13.94 4.94 -22.05
C ALA A 302 -14.40 3.58 -21.49
N SER A 303 -13.53 2.92 -20.71
CA SER A 303 -13.80 1.66 -20.02
C SER A 303 -12.87 1.56 -18.81
N VAL A 304 -13.39 1.20 -17.64
CA VAL A 304 -12.63 1.18 -16.38
C VAL A 304 -12.40 -0.27 -15.98
N THR A 305 -11.13 -0.63 -15.78
CA THR A 305 -10.75 -1.90 -15.17
C THR A 305 -10.89 -1.77 -13.65
N PRO A 306 -11.72 -2.61 -12.99
CA PRO A 306 -11.90 -2.56 -11.55
C PRO A 306 -10.70 -3.15 -10.81
N ALA A 307 -10.52 -2.76 -9.54
CA ALA A 307 -9.54 -3.40 -8.67
C ALA A 307 -9.91 -4.88 -8.39
N PRO A 308 -8.92 -5.75 -8.13
CA PRO A 308 -9.14 -7.12 -7.66
C PRO A 308 -10.03 -7.22 -6.42
N ARG A 309 -10.88 -8.27 -6.35
CA ARG A 309 -11.75 -8.50 -5.17
C ARG A 309 -10.98 -8.99 -3.93
N ALA A 310 -9.82 -9.59 -4.13
CA ALA A 310 -8.95 -10.02 -3.04
C ALA A 310 -7.49 -9.79 -3.41
N SER A 311 -6.69 -9.33 -2.46
CA SER A 311 -5.27 -9.01 -2.67
C SER A 311 -4.42 -9.55 -1.54
N SER A 312 -3.40 -10.34 -1.89
CA SER A 312 -2.44 -10.92 -0.96
C SER A 312 -1.02 -10.55 -1.36
N ILE A 313 -0.35 -9.74 -0.53
CA ILE A 313 1.03 -9.30 -0.75
C ILE A 313 1.90 -9.92 0.34
N VAL A 314 2.88 -10.73 -0.06
CA VAL A 314 3.83 -11.37 0.85
C VAL A 314 5.24 -11.00 0.41
N MET A 315 6.02 -10.45 1.33
CA MET A 315 7.42 -10.10 1.08
C MET A 315 8.27 -10.63 2.22
N ARG A 316 9.27 -11.45 1.90
CA ARG A 316 10.18 -12.06 2.86
C ARG A 316 11.61 -11.86 2.40
N ASP A 317 12.47 -11.48 3.33
CA ASP A 317 13.92 -11.39 3.11
C ASP A 317 14.32 -10.56 1.88
N VAL A 318 13.50 -9.55 1.52
CA VAL A 318 13.76 -8.70 0.36
C VAL A 318 14.96 -7.81 0.64
N GLN A 319 15.99 -7.91 -0.20
CA GLN A 319 17.22 -7.15 -0.05
C GLN A 319 17.08 -5.78 -0.71
N GLY A 320 17.40 -4.72 0.02
CA GLY A 320 17.25 -3.33 -0.44
C GLY A 320 16.05 -2.63 0.20
N MET A 321 15.79 -1.40 -0.22
CA MET A 321 14.67 -0.60 0.26
C MET A 321 13.52 -0.68 -0.75
N MET A 322 12.31 -1.00 -0.29
CA MET A 322 11.11 -1.02 -1.12
C MET A 322 10.28 0.26 -0.96
N VAL A 323 9.96 0.93 -2.08
CA VAL A 323 9.09 2.11 -2.11
C VAL A 323 7.67 1.67 -2.50
N LEU A 324 6.90 1.19 -1.52
CA LEU A 324 5.69 0.40 -1.76
C LEU A 324 4.46 1.18 -2.22
N SER A 325 4.41 2.51 -2.02
CA SER A 325 3.22 3.33 -2.30
C SER A 325 2.74 3.28 -3.75
N LEU A 326 3.56 2.76 -4.68
CA LEU A 326 3.29 2.72 -6.12
C LEU A 326 3.52 1.32 -6.73
N VAL A 327 3.64 0.30 -5.88
CA VAL A 327 3.91 -1.08 -6.28
C VAL A 327 2.68 -1.76 -6.88
N VAL A 328 1.50 -1.41 -6.38
CA VAL A 328 0.23 -1.71 -7.03
C VAL A 328 -0.49 -0.38 -7.15
N CYS A 329 -0.84 0.02 -8.37
CA CYS A 329 -1.39 1.34 -8.59
C CYS A 329 -2.35 1.36 -9.78
N VAL A 330 -3.21 2.38 -9.77
CA VAL A 330 -4.15 2.66 -10.85
C VAL A 330 -3.70 3.93 -11.53
N ARG A 331 -3.41 3.88 -12.83
CA ARG A 331 -3.17 5.09 -13.61
C ARG A 331 -4.50 5.61 -14.13
N GLN A 332 -4.80 6.87 -13.87
CA GLN A 332 -5.99 7.56 -14.36
C GLN A 332 -5.59 8.85 -15.06
N GLN A 333 -6.52 9.46 -15.80
CA GLN A 333 -6.32 10.78 -16.39
C GLN A 333 -6.99 11.83 -15.49
N LEU A 334 -6.28 12.85 -15.01
CA LEU A 334 -6.94 13.99 -14.38
C LEU A 334 -7.34 15.00 -15.46
N VAL A 335 -8.45 15.72 -15.26
CA VAL A 335 -9.02 16.74 -16.17
C VAL A 335 -7.92 17.48 -16.94
N GLY A 336 -7.81 17.24 -18.25
CA GLY A 336 -6.77 17.80 -19.10
C GLY A 336 -5.47 16.99 -19.13
N VAL A 337 -5.47 15.84 -19.82
CA VAL A 337 -4.31 15.05 -20.33
C VAL A 337 -3.24 14.58 -19.33
N ILE A 338 -3.21 15.07 -18.09
CA ILE A 338 -2.15 14.72 -17.13
C ILE A 338 -2.45 13.34 -16.51
N PRO A 339 -1.57 12.34 -16.70
CA PRO A 339 -1.70 11.06 -16.00
C PRO A 339 -1.46 11.27 -14.51
N VAL A 340 -2.39 10.79 -13.69
CA VAL A 340 -2.27 10.73 -12.24
C VAL A 340 -2.25 9.27 -11.82
N ILE A 341 -1.40 8.95 -10.85
CA ILE A 341 -1.46 7.66 -10.19
C ILE A 341 -2.44 7.79 -9.03
N ASP A 342 -3.58 7.13 -9.19
CA ASP A 342 -4.58 6.97 -8.17
C ASP A 342 -4.26 5.74 -7.31
N TRP A 343 -4.86 5.72 -6.13
CA TRP A 343 -4.69 4.66 -5.16
C TRP A 343 -5.24 3.34 -5.67
N TYR A 344 -4.44 2.29 -5.46
CA TYR A 344 -4.92 0.94 -5.63
C TYR A 344 -5.80 0.56 -4.44
N ASP A 345 -7.08 0.31 -4.72
CA ASP A 345 -8.03 -0.02 -3.67
C ASP A 345 -7.88 -1.49 -3.22
N MET A 346 -7.29 -1.69 -2.03
CA MET A 346 -7.23 -2.97 -1.32
C MET A 346 -8.59 -3.36 -0.68
N GLY A 347 -9.65 -2.61 -0.96
CA GLY A 347 -10.86 -2.46 -0.14
C GLY A 347 -11.71 -3.70 0.10
N HIS A 348 -11.67 -4.75 -0.72
CA HIS A 348 -12.58 -5.90 -0.52
C HIS A 348 -12.03 -6.98 0.42
N LEU A 349 -10.84 -7.51 0.19
CA LEU A 349 -10.17 -8.47 1.09
C LEU A 349 -8.65 -8.34 0.93
N GLY A 350 -7.99 -7.65 1.85
CA GLY A 350 -6.56 -7.38 1.80
C GLY A 350 -5.76 -8.18 2.84
N SER A 351 -4.70 -8.86 2.41
CA SER A 351 -3.70 -9.44 3.32
C SER A 351 -2.30 -8.97 2.92
N VAL A 352 -1.56 -8.41 3.87
CA VAL A 352 -0.16 -8.00 3.69
C VAL A 352 0.68 -8.67 4.76
N SER A 353 1.73 -9.37 4.36
CA SER A 353 2.70 -9.99 5.27
C SER A 353 4.11 -9.61 4.86
N LEU A 354 4.80 -8.84 5.68
CA LEU A 354 6.17 -8.41 5.46
C LEU A 354 7.07 -8.98 6.56
N GLU A 355 8.18 -9.60 6.17
CA GLU A 355 9.15 -10.21 7.07
C GLU A 355 10.58 -9.88 6.66
N ASN A 356 11.42 -9.40 7.59
CA ASN A 356 12.84 -9.09 7.35
C ASN A 356 13.07 -8.11 6.18
N CYS A 357 12.18 -7.14 6.00
CA CYS A 357 12.19 -6.18 4.88
C CYS A 357 12.42 -4.74 5.34
N ARG A 358 12.88 -3.88 4.42
CA ARG A 358 12.93 -2.42 4.60
C ARG A 358 11.97 -1.74 3.63
N ILE A 359 11.04 -0.93 4.17
CA ILE A 359 10.00 -0.25 3.39
C ILE A 359 10.00 1.24 3.67
N ALA A 360 9.68 2.04 2.66
CA ALA A 360 9.54 3.48 2.81
C ALA A 360 8.47 4.08 1.87
N THR A 361 7.98 5.27 2.21
CA THR A 361 7.28 6.15 1.27
C THR A 361 8.28 7.06 0.55
N PRO A 362 8.01 7.53 -0.68
CA PRO A 362 8.86 8.52 -1.33
C PRO A 362 8.95 9.82 -0.50
N ASP A 363 10.16 10.32 -0.24
CA ASP A 363 10.51 11.48 0.63
C ASP A 363 10.01 12.87 0.15
N SER A 364 8.93 12.92 -0.63
CA SER A 364 8.29 14.17 -1.06
C SER A 364 7.21 14.58 -0.06
N PRO A 365 6.82 15.87 0.07
CA PRO A 365 5.67 16.31 0.88
C PRO A 365 4.32 15.71 0.45
N SER A 366 4.33 14.73 -0.45
CA SER A 366 3.17 14.00 -0.91
C SER A 366 2.68 13.05 0.17
N ASN A 367 1.44 13.25 0.61
CA ASN A 367 0.66 12.40 1.52
C ASN A 367 0.32 11.01 0.92
N TYR A 368 1.24 10.34 0.22
CA TYR A 368 1.00 9.00 -0.31
C TYR A 368 1.30 7.96 0.76
N PRO A 369 0.28 7.22 1.24
CA PRO A 369 0.50 6.11 2.15
C PRO A 369 1.19 4.95 1.43
N ILE A 370 1.90 4.10 2.18
CA ILE A 370 2.39 2.79 1.71
C ILE A 370 1.19 1.94 1.28
N PHE A 371 0.12 1.94 2.07
CA PHE A 371 -1.12 1.25 1.78
C PHE A 371 -2.30 2.24 1.78
N PRO A 372 -2.78 2.68 0.61
CA PRO A 372 -4.07 3.34 0.51
C PRO A 372 -5.19 2.29 0.42
N CYS A 373 -6.31 2.55 1.10
CA CYS A 373 -7.47 1.67 1.11
C CYS A 373 -8.73 2.52 1.04
N ALA A 374 -9.60 2.25 0.07
CA ALA A 374 -10.92 2.86 -0.02
C ALA A 374 -11.98 1.81 0.34
N ASN A 375 -12.94 2.13 1.18
CA ASN A 375 -13.99 1.22 1.65
C ASN A 375 -13.48 -0.16 2.13
N PRO A 376 -12.47 -0.21 3.03
CA PRO A 376 -11.89 -1.48 3.46
C PRO A 376 -12.90 -2.34 4.20
N VAL A 377 -13.21 -3.54 3.69
CA VAL A 377 -14.08 -4.53 4.34
C VAL A 377 -13.28 -5.33 5.39
N ALA A 378 -12.18 -5.95 4.97
CA ALA A 378 -11.27 -6.61 5.90
C ALA A 378 -9.84 -6.51 5.39
N ILE A 379 -8.96 -5.99 6.24
CA ILE A 379 -7.54 -5.85 5.94
C ILE A 379 -6.75 -6.44 7.10
N ARG A 380 -5.82 -7.33 6.78
CA ARG A 380 -4.86 -7.89 7.73
C ARG A 380 -3.45 -7.53 7.31
N ILE A 381 -2.71 -6.86 8.18
CA ILE A 381 -1.31 -6.50 7.95
C ILE A 381 -0.45 -7.11 9.06
N VAL A 382 0.57 -7.87 8.68
CA VAL A 382 1.54 -8.50 9.57
C VAL A 382 2.94 -8.01 9.21
N LEU A 383 3.63 -7.42 10.18
CA LEU A 383 4.97 -6.88 10.06
C LEU A 383 5.87 -7.57 11.10
N ILE A 384 6.91 -8.27 10.64
CA ILE A 384 7.87 -8.96 11.49
C ILE A 384 9.28 -8.52 11.10
N ASN A 385 10.05 -8.01 12.06
CA ASN A 385 11.43 -7.54 11.83
C ASN A 385 11.53 -6.55 10.65
N ILE A 386 10.61 -5.58 10.62
CA ILE A 386 10.52 -4.60 9.54
C ILE A 386 11.16 -3.27 9.96
N SER A 387 11.85 -2.63 9.02
CA SER A 387 12.17 -1.20 9.12
C SER A 387 11.25 -0.43 8.18
N CYS A 388 10.34 0.38 8.73
CA CYS A 388 9.37 1.18 7.99
C CYS A 388 9.64 2.66 8.19
N SER A 389 9.64 3.45 7.11
CA SER A 389 9.75 4.92 7.17
C SER A 389 8.66 5.61 6.36
N GLY A 390 7.87 6.48 6.99
CA GLY A 390 6.88 7.35 6.33
C GLY A 390 5.42 7.01 6.63
N PHE A 391 4.52 7.44 5.75
CA PHE A 391 3.07 7.29 5.93
C PHE A 391 2.61 5.87 5.63
N PHE A 392 2.21 5.11 6.66
CA PHE A 392 1.99 3.67 6.52
C PHE A 392 0.62 3.31 5.91
N LEU A 393 -0.48 3.74 6.52
CA LEU A 393 -1.82 3.31 6.08
C LEU A 393 -2.79 4.50 6.04
N SER A 394 -3.49 4.65 4.92
CA SER A 394 -4.65 5.53 4.78
C SER A 394 -5.88 4.69 4.46
N ALA A 395 -6.85 4.68 5.36
CA ALA A 395 -8.14 4.03 5.17
C ALA A 395 -9.23 5.09 5.05
N LEU A 396 -9.84 5.19 3.88
CA LEU A 396 -10.94 6.10 3.61
C LEU A 396 -12.22 5.31 3.40
N SER A 397 -13.31 5.81 3.94
CA SER A 397 -14.63 5.41 3.46
C SER A 397 -15.16 6.43 2.48
N THR A 398 -15.74 5.95 1.38
CA THR A 398 -16.59 6.76 0.53
C THR A 398 -18.03 6.60 0.99
N ALA A 399 -18.79 7.70 0.91
CA ALA A 399 -20.22 7.66 1.14
C ALA A 399 -20.86 6.87 -0.01
N THR A 400 -21.06 5.56 0.17
CA THR A 400 -21.93 4.81 -0.73
C THR A 400 -23.34 5.36 -0.53
N SER A 401 -23.93 5.93 -1.60
CA SER A 401 -25.31 6.42 -1.66
C SER A 401 -26.36 5.33 -1.45
N ASP A 402 -25.94 4.09 -1.24
CA ASP A 402 -26.80 2.94 -0.99
C ASP A 402 -27.37 3.01 0.42
N THR A 403 -28.52 3.69 0.48
CA THR A 403 -29.49 3.81 1.58
C THR A 403 -30.07 2.47 2.07
N SER A 404 -29.48 1.33 1.70
CA SER A 404 -29.91 0.03 2.21
C SER A 404 -29.43 -0.16 3.65
N SER A 405 -30.34 0.13 4.57
CA SER A 405 -30.33 -0.28 5.97
C SER A 405 -30.14 -1.79 6.07
N ASP A 406 -28.92 -2.24 6.38
CA ASP A 406 -28.64 -3.16 7.52
C ASP A 406 -27.37 -4.01 7.41
N THR A 407 -26.61 -4.05 6.30
CA THR A 407 -25.46 -4.98 6.22
C THR A 407 -24.24 -4.47 5.46
N SER A 408 -24.04 -3.15 5.34
CA SER A 408 -22.85 -2.60 4.68
C SER A 408 -21.57 -2.87 5.49
N ALA A 409 -20.91 -3.96 5.08
CA ALA A 409 -19.55 -4.44 5.30
C ALA A 409 -18.70 -3.73 6.38
N LEU A 410 -18.32 -4.54 7.37
CA LEU A 410 -17.39 -4.32 8.48
C LEU A 410 -16.12 -3.59 8.02
N TRP A 411 -15.49 -2.74 8.84
CA TRP A 411 -14.12 -2.24 8.58
C TRP A 411 -13.16 -2.86 9.58
N SER A 412 -12.75 -4.12 9.36
CA SER A 412 -11.78 -4.72 10.28
C SER A 412 -10.37 -4.53 9.73
N VAL A 413 -9.68 -3.47 10.19
CA VAL A 413 -8.24 -3.33 9.97
C VAL A 413 -7.50 -3.96 11.15
N ASN A 414 -6.82 -5.08 10.89
CA ASN A 414 -6.03 -5.82 11.87
C ASN A 414 -4.55 -5.66 11.56
N ILE A 415 -3.80 -5.03 12.44
CA ILE A 415 -2.36 -4.78 12.28
C ILE A 415 -1.61 -5.51 13.39
N ARG A 416 -0.64 -6.34 13.02
CA ARG A 416 0.30 -6.97 13.94
C ARG A 416 1.72 -6.55 13.61
N ILE A 417 2.44 -5.98 14.57
CA ILE A 417 3.81 -5.49 14.43
C ILE A 417 4.67 -6.19 15.47
N VAL A 418 5.75 -6.84 15.06
CA VAL A 418 6.64 -7.60 15.95
C VAL A 418 8.08 -7.29 15.62
N ASN A 419 8.91 -7.03 16.63
CA ASN A 419 10.35 -6.80 16.48
C ASN A 419 10.70 -5.74 15.41
N SER A 420 9.85 -4.73 15.22
CA SER A 420 9.97 -3.81 14.08
C SER A 420 10.32 -2.39 14.52
N SER A 421 10.90 -1.62 13.61
CA SER A 421 11.22 -0.20 13.77
C SER A 421 10.37 0.62 12.82
N MET A 422 9.41 1.37 13.35
CA MET A 422 8.50 2.22 12.60
C MET A 422 8.90 3.69 12.81
N ARG A 423 9.20 4.39 11.72
CA ARG A 423 9.53 5.81 11.72
C ARG A 423 8.52 6.58 10.88
N SER A 424 8.02 7.71 11.36
CA SER A 424 7.17 8.59 10.56
C SER A 424 7.55 10.05 10.79
N THR A 425 7.59 10.82 9.71
CA THR A 425 7.75 12.28 9.76
C THR A 425 6.42 13.03 9.55
N THR A 426 5.38 12.29 9.21
CA THR A 426 4.00 12.74 9.02
C THR A 426 3.05 11.75 9.72
N ARG A 427 1.87 11.47 9.15
CA ARG A 427 0.91 10.54 9.71
C ARG A 427 1.38 9.11 9.54
N PHE A 428 1.24 8.26 10.54
CA PHE A 428 1.51 6.83 10.41
C PHE A 428 0.23 6.07 10.00
N LEU A 429 -0.85 6.21 10.77
CA LEU A 429 -2.18 5.70 10.45
C LEU A 429 -3.18 6.84 10.29
N TYR A 430 -3.97 6.79 9.22
CA TYR A 430 -5.01 7.77 8.94
C TYR A 430 -6.31 7.08 8.56
N PHE A 431 -7.38 7.42 9.28
CA PHE A 431 -8.73 6.93 9.03
C PHE A 431 -9.64 8.12 8.76
N SER A 432 -10.33 8.11 7.62
CA SER A 432 -11.32 9.14 7.29
C SER A 432 -12.69 8.50 7.14
N VAL A 433 -13.63 9.00 7.91
CA VAL A 433 -15.01 8.51 7.91
C VAL A 433 -15.92 9.65 7.45
N PRO A 434 -16.60 9.51 6.30
CA PRO A 434 -17.68 10.43 5.97
C PRO A 434 -18.80 10.20 6.98
N ASN A 435 -19.52 11.26 7.35
CA ASN A 435 -20.75 11.16 8.16
C ASN A 435 -21.99 11.30 7.27
N PRO A 436 -22.35 10.29 6.44
CA PRO A 436 -23.52 10.41 5.56
C PRO A 436 -24.83 10.17 6.30
N PHE A 437 -24.78 9.60 7.51
CA PHE A 437 -25.98 9.13 8.21
C PHE A 437 -26.37 10.15 9.29
N ASN A 438 -27.36 10.97 8.95
CA ASN A 438 -28.01 12.01 9.75
C ASN A 438 -28.40 11.58 11.19
N GLY A 439 -27.43 11.27 12.05
CA GLY A 439 -27.60 10.81 13.43
C GLY A 439 -27.58 9.29 13.69
N THR A 440 -27.18 8.43 12.74
CA THR A 440 -27.11 6.98 13.04
C THR A 440 -25.73 6.58 13.58
N VAL A 441 -25.71 6.07 14.81
CA VAL A 441 -24.50 5.64 15.52
C VAL A 441 -23.84 4.48 14.77
N ILE A 442 -22.68 4.72 14.16
CA ILE A 442 -21.85 3.66 13.59
C ILE A 442 -21.13 2.95 14.76
N ARG A 443 -21.71 1.93 15.38
CA ARG A 443 -21.02 1.12 16.41
C ARG A 443 -20.12 0.08 15.74
N ARG A 444 -18.90 0.44 15.32
CA ARG A 444 -18.04 -0.47 14.54
C ARG A 444 -16.59 -0.46 15.03
N ASN A 445 -15.97 -1.64 15.10
CA ASN A 445 -14.54 -1.78 15.34
C ASN A 445 -13.81 -1.41 14.05
N VAL A 446 -12.98 -0.37 14.10
CA VAL A 446 -12.28 0.20 12.94
C VAL A 446 -10.82 -0.26 12.89
N LEU A 447 -10.22 -0.50 14.05
CA LEU A 447 -8.80 -0.82 14.18
C LEU A 447 -8.56 -1.78 15.34
N SER A 448 -7.87 -2.89 15.04
CA SER A 448 -7.22 -3.76 16.02
C SER A 448 -5.73 -3.79 15.73
N MET A 449 -4.92 -3.20 16.61
CA MET A 449 -3.47 -3.11 16.48
C MET A 449 -2.77 -3.79 17.66
N ILE A 450 -1.84 -4.68 17.37
CA ILE A 450 -0.95 -5.28 18.36
C ILE A 450 0.49 -5.01 17.93
N ALA A 451 1.26 -4.35 18.78
CA ALA A 451 2.68 -4.12 18.60
C ALA A 451 3.46 -4.78 19.77
N ASP A 452 4.49 -5.55 19.43
CA ASP A 452 5.29 -6.31 20.39
C ASP A 452 6.79 -6.07 20.12
N ASN A 453 7.55 -5.78 21.17
CA ASN A 453 9.00 -5.56 21.14
C ASN A 453 9.45 -4.66 19.96
N SER A 454 8.70 -3.57 19.75
CA SER A 454 8.82 -2.71 18.57
C SER A 454 9.11 -1.27 18.95
N THR A 455 9.82 -0.55 18.09
CA THR A 455 10.16 0.86 18.30
C THR A 455 9.36 1.74 17.35
N PHE A 456 8.71 2.77 17.88
CA PHE A 456 8.01 3.80 17.12
C PHE A 456 8.72 5.13 17.32
N ARG A 457 9.11 5.77 16.22
CA ARG A 457 9.78 7.07 16.23
C ARG A 457 9.04 8.06 15.35
N PHE A 458 8.55 9.13 15.96
CA PHE A 458 7.82 10.17 15.28
C PHE A 458 8.66 11.46 15.27
N ASP A 459 9.11 11.85 14.07
CA ASP A 459 10.06 12.94 13.84
C ASP A 459 9.42 14.01 12.95
N GLY A 460 8.77 15.03 13.53
CA GLY A 460 8.31 16.18 12.75
C GLY A 460 7.05 16.83 13.31
N SER A 461 6.84 18.10 12.98
CA SER A 461 5.74 18.94 13.48
C SER A 461 4.34 18.53 13.02
N GLY A 462 4.24 17.63 12.04
CA GLY A 462 2.97 17.06 11.57
C GLY A 462 2.91 15.55 11.74
N SER A 463 3.77 14.98 12.59
CA SER A 463 3.75 13.54 12.83
C SER A 463 2.66 13.14 13.82
N GLU A 464 1.97 12.05 13.50
CA GLU A 464 0.81 11.55 14.25
C GLU A 464 0.83 10.02 14.13
N MET A 465 0.61 9.29 15.23
CA MET A 465 0.55 7.82 15.11
C MET A 465 -0.79 7.38 14.51
N LEU A 466 -1.90 7.86 15.08
CA LEU A 466 -3.24 7.54 14.63
C LEU A 466 -4.09 8.81 14.59
N LEU A 467 -4.51 9.19 13.39
CA LEU A 467 -5.50 10.23 13.16
C LEU A 467 -6.81 9.61 12.68
N VAL A 468 -7.89 9.92 13.38
CA VAL A 468 -9.25 9.60 12.97
C VAL A 468 -9.98 10.90 12.65
N LEU A 469 -10.31 11.09 11.38
CA LEU A 469 -10.98 12.28 10.86
C LEU A 469 -12.44 12.00 10.54
N LEU A 470 -13.32 12.86 11.05
CA LEU A 470 -14.72 12.92 10.62
C LEU A 470 -14.88 13.97 9.52
N LEU A 471 -15.39 13.57 8.37
CA LEU A 471 -15.80 14.50 7.31
C LEU A 471 -17.33 14.57 7.29
N SER A 472 -17.90 15.56 7.96
CA SER A 472 -19.33 15.88 7.84
C SER A 472 -19.52 17.18 7.09
N VAL A 473 -20.43 17.19 6.11
CA VAL A 473 -20.82 18.40 5.37
C VAL A 473 -22.01 19.10 6.06
N ILE A 474 -22.65 18.45 7.03
CA ILE A 474 -23.89 18.92 7.67
C ILE A 474 -23.60 19.49 9.06
N SER A 475 -24.15 20.66 9.37
CA SER A 475 -24.16 21.24 10.71
C SER A 475 -25.18 20.51 11.60
N GLY A 476 -24.78 20.12 12.82
CA GLY A 476 -25.65 19.40 13.76
C GLY A 476 -25.66 17.86 13.64
N ALA A 477 -24.73 17.27 12.89
CA ALA A 477 -24.58 15.81 12.86
C ALA A 477 -24.20 15.26 14.25
N MET A 478 -24.66 14.05 14.61
CA MET A 478 -24.28 13.39 15.87
C MET A 478 -22.82 12.94 15.86
N SER A 479 -22.23 12.79 17.06
CA SER A 479 -20.88 12.25 17.23
C SER A 479 -20.75 10.84 16.67
N LEU A 480 -19.68 10.59 15.92
CA LEU A 480 -19.31 9.26 15.45
C LEU A 480 -18.74 8.44 16.62
N MET A 481 -19.26 7.25 16.88
CA MET A 481 -18.68 6.31 17.86
C MET A 481 -17.74 5.34 17.16
N ILE A 482 -16.57 5.05 17.71
CA ILE A 482 -15.58 4.19 17.06
C ILE A 482 -14.98 3.25 18.09
N ALA A 483 -14.98 1.95 17.79
CA ALA A 483 -14.25 0.97 18.57
C ALA A 483 -12.82 0.81 18.03
N THR A 484 -11.84 0.89 18.92
CA THR A 484 -10.43 0.68 18.66
C THR A 484 -9.83 -0.24 19.72
N SER A 485 -9.01 -1.21 19.30
CA SER A 485 -8.23 -2.05 20.20
C SER A 485 -6.75 -1.86 19.87
N ILE A 486 -5.96 -1.36 20.80
CA ILE A 486 -4.53 -1.10 20.60
C ILE A 486 -3.77 -1.69 21.79
N LEU A 487 -2.81 -2.57 21.52
CA LEU A 487 -1.91 -3.13 22.51
C LEU A 487 -0.45 -2.85 22.10
N PHE A 488 0.29 -2.18 22.98
CA PHE A 488 1.74 -2.08 22.92
C PHE A 488 2.33 -2.91 24.05
N SER A 489 3.09 -3.95 23.71
CA SER A 489 3.81 -4.77 24.67
C SER A 489 5.30 -4.62 24.42
N GLN A 490 6.07 -4.27 25.46
CA GLN A 490 7.52 -4.10 25.38
C GLN A 490 7.96 -3.12 24.28
N CYS A 491 7.14 -2.10 24.00
CA CYS A 491 7.42 -1.14 22.94
C CYS A 491 8.17 0.08 23.47
N THR A 492 8.95 0.70 22.57
CA THR A 492 9.56 2.01 22.82
C THR A 492 8.93 3.02 21.87
N ILE A 493 8.30 4.06 22.43
CA ILE A 493 7.66 5.14 21.68
C ILE A 493 8.46 6.41 21.92
N ASN A 494 8.98 7.02 20.86
CA ASN A 494 9.78 8.23 20.91
C ASN A 494 9.18 9.31 20.02
N THR A 495 8.72 10.40 20.64
CA THR A 495 8.20 11.59 19.94
C THR A 495 9.22 12.71 20.11
N THR A 496 10.05 12.93 19.08
CA THR A 496 11.27 13.75 19.18
C THR A 496 11.02 15.24 19.00
N VAL A 497 9.94 15.63 18.35
CA VAL A 497 9.55 17.01 18.09
C VAL A 497 8.11 17.19 18.54
N ASN A 498 7.87 18.18 19.41
CA ASN A 498 6.57 18.72 19.82
C ASN A 498 5.35 17.83 19.58
N SER A 499 4.85 17.24 20.67
CA SER A 499 3.40 17.08 20.84
C SER A 499 2.70 16.23 19.79
N ILE A 500 3.31 15.09 19.46
CA ILE A 500 2.77 14.15 18.50
C ILE A 500 1.70 13.34 19.21
N PRO A 501 0.40 13.52 18.88
CA PRO A 501 -0.62 12.68 19.48
C PRO A 501 -0.43 11.25 18.95
N LEU A 502 -0.39 10.29 19.87
CA LEU A 502 -0.50 8.88 19.52
C LEU A 502 -1.90 8.57 19.00
N LEU A 503 -2.92 9.18 19.59
CA LEU A 503 -4.29 9.07 19.13
C LEU A 503 -4.94 10.43 19.13
N TYR A 504 -5.44 10.83 17.96
CA TYR A 504 -6.11 12.09 17.76
C TYR A 504 -7.43 11.91 17.00
N THR A 505 -8.51 12.45 17.56
CA THR A 505 -9.80 12.57 16.87
C THR A 505 -10.01 14.02 16.46
N LEU A 506 -10.26 14.26 15.17
CA LEU A 506 -10.43 15.60 14.63
C LEU A 506 -11.77 15.73 13.89
N SER A 507 -12.38 16.91 14.05
CA SER A 507 -13.43 17.42 13.17
C SER A 507 -12.96 18.77 12.60
N PRO A 508 -12.89 18.95 11.26
CA PRO A 508 -12.39 20.17 10.65
C PRO A 508 -13.31 21.38 10.90
N ASN A 509 -14.59 21.15 11.17
CA ASN A 509 -15.51 22.19 11.61
C ASN A 509 -15.61 22.17 13.14
N GLN A 510 -15.10 23.21 13.80
CA GLN A 510 -15.14 23.35 15.28
C GLN A 510 -16.57 23.28 15.87
N ALA A 511 -17.60 23.52 15.06
CA ALA A 511 -19.01 23.42 15.44
C ALA A 511 -19.58 21.99 15.35
N GLN A 512 -18.80 21.01 14.88
CA GLN A 512 -19.22 19.61 14.76
C GLN A 512 -18.64 18.79 15.92
N PRO A 513 -19.38 17.78 16.42
CA PRO A 513 -18.87 16.93 17.48
C PRO A 513 -17.66 16.10 17.01
N LEU A 514 -16.71 15.92 17.91
CA LEU A 514 -15.55 15.06 17.71
C LEU A 514 -15.97 13.57 17.71
N PRO A 515 -15.24 12.70 16.99
CA PRO A 515 -15.37 11.26 17.18
C PRO A 515 -15.16 10.84 18.64
N ILE A 516 -16.00 9.91 19.11
CA ILE A 516 -15.95 9.33 20.46
C ILE A 516 -15.41 7.91 20.35
N LEU A 517 -14.38 7.59 21.13
CA LEU A 517 -13.94 6.21 21.31
C LEU A 517 -14.98 5.46 22.16
N HIS A 518 -15.59 4.44 21.57
CA HIS A 518 -16.67 3.66 22.17
C HIS A 518 -16.35 2.18 22.24
N ASN A 519 -16.41 1.58 23.44
CA ASN A 519 -16.00 0.19 23.67
C ASN A 519 -14.56 -0.08 23.20
N SER A 520 -13.69 0.93 23.33
CA SER A 520 -12.29 0.82 22.94
C SER A 520 -11.42 0.28 24.09
N SER A 521 -10.30 -0.35 23.74
CA SER A 521 -9.29 -0.81 24.68
C SER A 521 -7.90 -0.38 24.20
N ILE A 522 -7.20 0.42 24.99
CA ILE A 522 -5.85 0.89 24.70
C ILE A 522 -4.96 0.46 25.85
N VAL A 523 -3.98 -0.40 25.57
CA VAL A 523 -3.13 -1.01 26.59
C VAL A 523 -1.66 -0.79 26.24
N PHE A 524 -0.92 -0.25 27.19
CA PHE A 524 0.53 -0.19 27.19
C PHE A 524 1.03 -1.12 28.29
N GLU A 525 1.86 -2.08 27.93
CA GLU A 525 2.42 -3.09 28.82
C GLU A 525 3.93 -3.12 28.66
N ASP A 526 4.67 -3.03 29.76
CA ASP A 526 6.14 -3.10 29.79
C ASP A 526 6.82 -2.12 28.80
N SER A 527 6.14 -1.01 28.49
CA SER A 527 6.51 -0.09 27.41
C SER A 527 7.14 1.19 27.93
N GLN A 528 7.98 1.82 27.10
CA GLN A 528 8.64 3.08 27.38
C GLN A 528 8.11 4.17 26.44
N VAL A 529 7.73 5.31 27.00
CA VAL A 529 7.25 6.46 26.22
C VAL A 529 8.15 7.66 26.53
N TYR A 530 8.77 8.21 25.49
CA TYR A 530 9.61 9.39 25.55
C TYR A 530 8.95 10.51 24.77
N GLN A 531 8.64 11.61 25.46
CA GLN A 531 7.96 12.76 24.88
C GLN A 531 8.74 14.05 25.08
N THR A 532 8.97 14.80 24.00
CA THR A 532 9.47 16.18 24.08
C THR A 532 8.29 17.16 24.04
N TRP A 533 8.25 18.05 25.03
CA TRP A 533 7.19 19.04 25.22
C TRP A 533 7.76 20.43 24.98
N GLU A 534 7.59 20.93 23.77
CA GLU A 534 7.93 22.31 23.40
C GLU A 534 6.76 22.99 22.67
N THR A 535 6.59 24.27 23.01
CA THR A 535 5.67 25.20 22.39
C THR A 535 6.28 25.65 21.07
N TYR A 536 5.62 25.31 19.96
CA TYR A 536 6.10 25.68 18.63
C TYR A 536 5.56 27.05 18.23
N VAL A 537 6.42 27.96 17.83
CA VAL A 537 6.01 29.24 17.23
C VAL A 537 6.30 29.17 15.74
N ASN A 538 5.26 29.26 14.90
CA ASN A 538 5.45 29.24 13.45
C ASN A 538 6.09 30.57 12.96
N TYR A 539 6.46 30.60 11.68
CA TYR A 539 7.02 31.79 11.04
C TYR A 539 6.13 33.05 11.15
N PHE A 540 4.82 32.87 11.29
CA PHE A 540 3.82 33.94 11.46
C PHE A 540 3.60 34.35 12.92
N GLY A 541 4.43 33.85 13.86
CA GLY A 541 4.28 34.14 15.29
C GLY A 541 3.09 33.43 15.95
N THR A 542 2.42 32.50 15.25
CA THR A 542 1.35 31.69 15.83
C THR A 542 1.95 30.67 16.79
N VAL A 543 1.53 30.74 18.04
CA VAL A 543 1.95 29.84 19.10
C VAL A 543 1.07 28.59 19.08
N PHE A 544 1.67 27.45 18.77
CA PHE A 544 1.04 26.14 18.88
C PHE A 544 1.40 25.55 20.25
N PRO A 545 0.41 25.38 21.14
CA PRO A 545 0.66 24.79 22.43
C PRO A 545 1.04 23.32 22.26
N PRO A 546 1.67 22.73 23.29
CA PRO A 546 1.86 21.30 23.28
C PRO A 546 0.53 20.52 23.23
N VAL A 547 0.56 19.25 22.83
CA VAL A 547 -0.60 18.36 22.62
C VAL A 547 -0.39 17.10 23.48
N PRO A 548 -1.45 16.59 24.14
CA PRO A 548 -1.37 15.35 24.90
C PRO A 548 -1.07 14.14 24.01
N LEU A 549 -0.59 13.07 24.64
CA LEU A 549 -0.37 11.78 23.98
C LEU A 549 -1.66 11.20 23.36
N ILE A 550 -2.80 11.38 24.02
CA ILE A 550 -4.13 10.95 23.58
C ILE A 550 -5.08 12.13 23.69
N GLN A 551 -5.77 12.47 22.60
CA GLN A 551 -6.86 13.44 22.60
C GLN A 551 -8.07 12.86 21.89
N ALA A 552 -9.07 12.48 22.70
CA ALA A 552 -10.33 11.91 22.23
C ALA A 552 -11.41 12.00 23.30
N ASP A 553 -12.67 11.99 22.86
CA ASP A 553 -13.81 11.76 23.75
C ASP A 553 -13.98 10.26 24.02
N LEU A 554 -14.41 9.91 25.24
CA LEU A 554 -14.41 8.52 25.70
C LEU A 554 -15.80 8.07 26.20
N ASN A 555 -16.26 6.91 25.72
CA ASN A 555 -17.49 6.26 26.16
C ASN A 555 -17.29 4.75 26.31
N ALA A 556 -17.37 4.21 27.53
CA ALA A 556 -17.08 2.79 27.79
C ALA A 556 -15.70 2.35 27.25
N THR A 557 -14.71 3.24 27.32
CA THR A 557 -13.34 2.98 26.83
C THR A 557 -12.41 2.70 28.00
N SER A 558 -11.54 1.70 27.87
CA SER A 558 -10.52 1.37 28.86
C SER A 558 -9.12 1.72 28.36
N ILE A 559 -8.38 2.48 29.14
CA ILE A 559 -6.98 2.83 28.88
C ILE A 559 -6.13 2.31 30.04
N VAL A 560 -5.11 1.50 29.76
CA VAL A 560 -4.28 0.84 30.77
C VAL A 560 -2.81 1.10 30.49
N PHE A 561 -2.09 1.61 31.48
CA PHE A 561 -0.63 1.68 31.52
C PHE A 561 -0.14 0.73 32.62
N ALA A 562 0.44 -0.39 32.21
CA ALA A 562 0.91 -1.45 33.09
C ALA A 562 2.44 -1.61 32.95
N ARG A 563 3.17 -1.40 34.05
CA ARG A 563 4.64 -1.50 34.08
C ARG A 563 5.31 -0.58 33.05
N CYS A 564 4.73 0.59 32.81
CA CYS A 564 5.23 1.55 31.84
C CYS A 564 6.17 2.57 32.47
N ASN A 565 7.15 3.04 31.70
CA ASN A 565 7.95 4.20 32.05
C ASN A 565 7.68 5.33 31.05
N ILE A 566 7.07 6.41 31.54
CA ILE A 566 6.74 7.59 30.74
C ILE A 566 7.65 8.74 31.17
N PHE A 567 8.48 9.19 30.24
CA PHE A 567 9.41 10.28 30.43
C PHE A 567 9.04 11.46 29.53
N VAL A 568 8.80 12.61 30.13
CA VAL A 568 8.48 13.85 29.44
C VAL A 568 9.61 14.85 29.66
N GLN A 569 10.23 15.32 28.57
CA GLN A 569 11.18 16.42 28.60
C GLN A 569 10.46 17.72 28.25
N GLN A 570 10.23 18.58 29.24
CA GLN A 570 9.69 19.91 29.04
C GLN A 570 10.80 20.89 28.67
N VAL A 571 10.77 21.37 27.42
CA VAL A 571 11.77 22.27 26.83
C VAL A 571 11.30 23.73 26.86
N SER A 572 10.00 24.00 26.73
CA SER A 572 9.44 25.36 26.75
C SER A 572 8.62 25.68 28.01
N SER A 573 8.37 26.97 28.25
CA SER A 573 7.45 27.41 29.29
C SER A 573 6.01 26.96 28.98
N PRO A 574 5.21 26.64 30.02
CA PRO A 574 3.80 26.25 29.82
C PRO A 574 3.02 27.41 29.20
N THR A 575 2.22 27.13 28.17
CA THR A 575 1.23 28.07 27.64
C THR A 575 0.03 28.17 28.58
N THR A 576 -0.78 29.22 28.42
CA THR A 576 -2.10 29.34 29.07
C THR A 576 -3.19 29.18 28.00
N PRO A 577 -4.16 28.26 28.18
CA PRO A 577 -4.29 27.30 29.29
C PRO A 577 -3.20 26.20 29.26
N ALA A 578 -2.92 25.62 30.44
CA ALA A 578 -2.02 24.48 30.55
C ALA A 578 -2.61 23.26 29.80
N VAL A 579 -1.75 22.41 29.25
CA VAL A 579 -2.17 21.24 28.46
C VAL A 579 -1.82 19.95 29.19
N ALA A 580 -2.65 18.92 29.03
CA ALA A 580 -2.41 17.61 29.60
C ALA A 580 -1.22 16.92 28.94
N LEU A 581 -0.48 16.11 29.71
CA LEU A 581 0.63 15.32 29.18
C LEU A 581 0.14 14.08 28.43
N LEU A 582 -0.77 13.32 29.02
CA LEU A 582 -1.16 11.99 28.53
C LEU A 582 -2.53 11.97 27.88
N LEU A 583 -3.56 12.51 28.53
CA LEU A 583 -4.94 12.40 28.08
C LEU A 583 -5.66 13.74 28.15
N SER A 584 -6.28 14.16 27.05
CA SER A 584 -7.24 15.26 27.01
C SER A 584 -8.59 14.77 26.47
N VAL A 585 -9.65 14.99 27.26
CA VAL A 585 -11.04 14.71 26.90
C VAL A 585 -11.78 16.03 26.77
N THR A 586 -12.16 16.39 25.54
CA THR A 586 -12.70 17.72 25.21
C THR A 586 -14.15 17.90 25.67
N ASN A 587 -14.99 16.87 25.57
CA ASN A 587 -16.40 16.94 25.94
C ASN A 587 -16.70 16.19 27.23
N VAL A 588 -16.80 14.85 27.17
CA VAL A 588 -17.20 14.02 28.33
C VAL A 588 -16.47 12.68 28.31
N MET A 589 -16.00 12.24 29.48
CA MET A 589 -15.59 10.86 29.75
C MET A 589 -16.74 10.13 30.44
N THR A 590 -17.34 9.15 29.75
CA THR A 590 -18.51 8.38 30.23
C THR A 590 -18.18 6.90 30.37
N THR A 591 -18.55 6.30 31.51
CA THR A 591 -18.37 4.85 31.79
C THR A 591 -17.00 4.28 31.43
N SER A 592 -15.96 5.12 31.43
CA SER A 592 -14.63 4.78 30.92
C SER A 592 -13.68 4.55 32.07
N SER A 593 -12.59 3.81 31.84
CA SER A 593 -11.62 3.51 32.87
C SER A 593 -10.21 3.86 32.44
N LEU A 594 -9.42 4.39 33.38
CA LEU A 594 -8.01 4.71 33.20
C LEU A 594 -7.22 4.10 34.36
N HIS A 595 -6.26 3.24 34.03
CA HIS A 595 -5.50 2.49 35.02
C HIS A 595 -4.01 2.73 34.86
N PHE A 596 -3.34 3.13 35.94
CA PHE A 596 -1.88 3.16 36.06
C PHE A 596 -1.46 2.10 37.07
N ILE A 597 -0.73 1.09 36.63
CA ILE A 597 -0.36 -0.07 37.43
C ILE A 597 1.15 -0.24 37.33
N ASN A 598 1.87 -0.21 38.45
CA ASN A 598 3.33 -0.40 38.51
C ASN A 598 4.11 0.52 37.54
N SER A 599 3.61 1.73 37.28
CA SER A 599 4.12 2.61 36.24
C SER A 599 4.83 3.83 36.81
N SER A 600 5.71 4.46 36.04
CA SER A 600 6.37 5.72 36.41
C SER A 600 6.09 6.81 35.40
N ILE A 601 5.75 8.01 35.88
CA ILE A 601 5.61 9.22 35.06
C ILE A 601 6.57 10.27 35.60
N THR A 602 7.53 10.66 34.79
CA THR A 602 8.57 11.63 35.16
C THR A 602 8.59 12.80 34.20
N VAL A 603 8.49 14.01 34.73
CA VAL A 603 8.64 15.26 33.95
C VAL A 603 9.98 15.89 34.28
N ALA A 604 10.86 16.02 33.29
CA ALA A 604 12.11 16.77 33.39
C ALA A 604 11.90 18.17 32.78
N ALA A 605 11.88 19.21 33.62
CA ALA A 605 11.77 20.59 33.17
C ALA A 605 13.08 21.35 33.31
N ASN A 606 13.33 22.29 32.39
CA ASN A 606 14.42 23.24 32.54
C ASN A 606 14.03 24.30 33.59
N ILE A 607 14.93 24.51 34.54
CA ILE A 607 14.84 25.14 35.88
C ILE A 607 14.26 26.56 35.98
N THR A 608 13.82 27.19 34.88
CA THR A 608 13.45 28.61 34.86
C THR A 608 11.93 28.88 34.79
N SER A 609 11.08 27.86 34.66
CA SER A 609 9.63 28.05 34.57
C SER A 609 8.84 27.17 35.54
N PRO A 610 7.71 27.66 36.10
CA PRO A 610 6.89 26.86 37.00
C PRO A 610 6.30 25.68 36.22
N LEU A 611 6.54 24.47 36.71
CA LEU A 611 5.86 23.25 36.26
C LEU A 611 4.35 23.46 36.45
N ARG A 612 3.58 23.42 35.36
CA ARG A 612 2.11 23.37 35.36
C ARG A 612 1.67 22.19 34.51
N THR A 613 2.09 21.01 34.92
CA THR A 613 1.83 19.77 34.19
C THR A 613 0.86 18.89 34.97
N PHE A 614 -0.12 18.36 34.25
CA PHE A 614 -1.05 17.34 34.74
C PHE A 614 -1.13 16.23 33.67
N PRO A 615 -1.14 14.94 34.08
CA PRO A 615 -1.28 13.83 33.14
C PRO A 615 -2.60 13.86 32.38
N ILE A 616 -3.68 14.29 33.03
CA ILE A 616 -5.05 14.14 32.52
C ILE A 616 -5.79 15.48 32.59
N SER A 617 -6.48 15.85 31.51
CA SER A 617 -7.46 16.94 31.48
C SER A 617 -8.78 16.44 30.93
N VAL A 618 -9.87 16.72 31.64
CA VAL A 618 -11.20 16.26 31.27
C VAL A 618 -12.17 17.42 31.45
N ASN A 619 -12.99 17.67 30.43
CA ASN A 619 -14.02 18.70 30.55
C ASN A 619 -15.14 18.29 31.51
N ALA A 620 -15.72 17.09 31.34
CA ALA A 620 -16.67 16.51 32.28
C ALA A 620 -16.48 14.98 32.40
N MET A 621 -16.77 14.42 33.58
CA MET A 621 -16.61 13.00 33.88
C MET A 621 -17.88 12.43 34.50
N SER A 622 -18.32 11.26 34.04
CA SER A 622 -19.50 10.57 34.57
C SER A 622 -19.30 9.05 34.61
N SER A 623 -19.61 8.45 35.78
CA SER A 623 -19.52 6.99 36.01
C SER A 623 -18.20 6.36 35.55
N SER A 624 -17.11 7.11 35.62
CA SER A 624 -15.79 6.71 35.11
C SER A 624 -14.81 6.53 36.26
N ASN A 625 -13.80 5.68 36.06
CA ASN A 625 -12.85 5.31 37.10
C ASN A 625 -11.41 5.63 36.69
N ILE A 626 -10.65 6.28 37.57
CA ILE A 626 -9.20 6.47 37.44
C ILE A 626 -8.54 5.76 38.62
N THR A 627 -7.70 4.76 38.36
CA THR A 627 -7.01 4.00 39.41
C THR A 627 -5.50 4.11 39.30
N LEU A 628 -4.82 4.34 40.40
CA LEU A 628 -3.36 4.33 40.52
C LEU A 628 -2.94 3.28 41.52
N THR A 629 -2.18 2.29 41.06
CA THR A 629 -1.65 1.21 41.88
C THR A 629 -0.14 1.15 41.70
N ASN A 630 0.61 1.39 42.79
CA ASN A 630 2.08 1.33 42.79
C ASN A 630 2.72 2.17 41.65
N THR A 631 2.19 3.38 41.46
CA THR A 631 2.62 4.34 40.45
C THR A 631 3.48 5.42 41.08
N THR A 632 4.57 5.78 40.40
CA THR A 632 5.47 6.88 40.80
C THR A 632 5.23 8.09 39.90
N LEU A 633 4.92 9.23 40.51
CA LEU A 633 4.66 10.50 39.82
C LEU A 633 5.71 11.53 40.27
N THR A 634 6.50 12.04 39.34
CA THR A 634 7.61 12.97 39.62
C THR A 634 7.43 14.27 38.87
N ASN A 635 7.52 15.41 39.58
CA ASN A 635 7.41 16.77 39.04
C ASN A 635 6.05 17.07 38.37
N ILE A 636 4.97 16.53 38.95
CA ILE A 636 3.59 16.73 38.51
C ILE A 636 2.84 17.56 39.57
N VAL A 637 2.02 18.51 39.14
CA VAL A 637 1.29 19.42 40.05
C VAL A 637 -0.04 18.80 40.50
N ALA A 638 -0.75 18.18 39.57
CA ALA A 638 -2.04 17.55 39.83
C ALA A 638 -2.22 16.36 38.89
N LEU A 639 -3.00 15.37 39.31
CA LEU A 639 -3.27 14.18 38.50
C LEU A 639 -4.28 14.47 37.38
N VAL A 640 -5.38 15.15 37.75
CA VAL A 640 -6.52 15.44 36.86
C VAL A 640 -6.84 16.93 36.94
N GLN A 641 -7.00 17.57 35.78
CA GLN A 641 -7.60 18.88 35.65
C GLN A 641 -9.04 18.74 35.14
N LEU A 642 -10.01 19.24 35.90
CA LEU A 642 -11.41 19.35 35.49
C LEU A 642 -11.67 20.76 34.94
N LEU A 643 -12.01 20.88 33.66
CA LEU A 643 -12.18 22.19 33.01
C LEU A 643 -13.56 22.80 33.28
N ASN A 644 -14.61 21.99 33.30
CA ASN A 644 -15.96 22.46 33.59
C ASN A 644 -16.42 21.97 34.97
N THR A 645 -16.32 22.86 35.96
CA THR A 645 -16.78 22.61 37.33
C THR A 645 -18.27 22.95 37.53
N SER A 646 -18.94 23.52 36.52
CA SER A 646 -20.32 24.00 36.61
C SER A 646 -21.37 22.90 36.37
N SER A 647 -20.99 21.80 35.71
CA SER A 647 -21.76 20.56 35.77
C SER A 647 -21.25 19.75 36.97
N PRO A 648 -22.12 19.34 37.93
CA PRO A 648 -21.69 18.46 38.99
C PRO A 648 -21.06 17.20 38.37
N LEU A 649 -19.97 16.68 38.96
CA LEU A 649 -19.53 15.30 38.71
C LEU A 649 -20.77 14.43 38.88
N ASN A 650 -21.41 14.02 37.79
CA ASN A 650 -22.61 13.19 37.87
C ASN A 650 -22.21 11.93 38.63
N SER A 651 -22.91 11.70 39.74
CA SER A 651 -22.68 10.66 40.75
C SER A 651 -21.97 9.43 40.19
N ASN A 652 -20.80 9.08 40.76
CA ASN A 652 -19.98 7.86 40.56
C ASN A 652 -18.65 8.02 39.77
N ALA A 653 -18.07 9.22 39.64
CA ALA A 653 -16.65 9.32 39.27
C ALA A 653 -15.77 8.90 40.45
N ILE A 654 -14.90 7.91 40.25
CA ILE A 654 -14.01 7.38 41.30
C ILE A 654 -12.56 7.63 40.91
N VAL A 655 -11.78 8.20 41.83
CA VAL A 655 -10.32 8.26 41.74
C VAL A 655 -9.77 7.42 42.89
N ASP A 656 -9.24 6.24 42.57
CA ASP A 656 -8.65 5.31 43.53
C ASP A 656 -7.12 5.41 43.52
N VAL A 657 -6.52 5.68 44.67
CA VAL A 657 -5.07 5.84 44.84
C VAL A 657 -4.60 4.86 45.90
N GLY A 658 -3.99 3.76 45.46
CA GLY A 658 -3.42 2.74 46.35
C GLY A 658 -2.29 3.25 47.27
N CYS A 659 -2.03 2.53 48.35
CA CYS A 659 -1.09 2.95 49.40
C CYS A 659 0.40 2.96 48.99
N SER A 660 0.78 2.30 47.90
CA SER A 660 2.17 2.18 47.42
C SER A 660 2.54 3.19 46.32
N ASN A 661 1.69 4.19 46.07
CA ASN A 661 2.02 5.26 45.13
C ASN A 661 3.03 6.24 45.74
N SER A 662 3.93 6.79 44.93
CA SER A 662 4.86 7.83 45.38
C SER A 662 4.69 9.11 44.56
N TRP A 663 4.67 10.26 45.25
CA TRP A 663 4.56 11.57 44.64
C TRP A 663 5.80 12.40 44.99
N CYS A 664 6.72 12.53 44.04
CA CYS A 664 7.90 13.36 44.20
C CYS A 664 7.56 14.77 43.71
N ALA A 665 7.42 15.70 44.67
CA ALA A 665 7.21 17.11 44.38
C ALA A 665 8.36 17.67 43.52
N PRO A 666 8.13 18.77 42.76
CA PRO A 666 9.20 19.54 42.16
C PRO A 666 10.29 19.76 43.22
N VAL A 667 11.51 19.31 42.93
CA VAL A 667 12.64 19.79 43.72
C VAL A 667 12.73 21.28 43.40
N ASP A 668 12.11 22.10 44.25
CA ASP A 668 12.49 23.49 44.42
C ASP A 668 13.97 23.44 44.83
N ASN A 669 14.87 23.40 43.85
CA ASN A 669 16.27 23.76 44.05
C ASN A 669 16.30 25.27 44.26
N ARG A 670 15.74 25.72 45.38
CA ARG A 670 16.22 26.93 46.05
C ARG A 670 17.33 26.44 46.98
N PRO A 671 18.57 26.96 46.87
CA PRO A 671 19.53 26.80 47.97
C PRO A 671 18.95 27.36 49.27
#